data_AF-R7KFJ6-F1
#
_entry.id   AF-R7KFJ6-F1
#
_cell.length_a   1.000
_cell.length_b   1.000
_cell.length_c   1.000
_cell.angle_alpha   90.00
_cell.angle_beta   90.00
_cell.angle_gamma   90.00
#
_symmetry.space_group_name_H-M   'P 1'
#
loop_
_entity.id
_entity.type
_entity.pdbx_description
1 polymer ?
#
loop_
_entity_poly.entity_id
_entity_poly.type
_entity_poly.pdbx_seq_one_letter_code
_entity_poly.pdbx_strand_id
1 'polypeptide(L)'
;MKNIFLKTSIATAISLISFTSFAASTFGTEVKVDNVVVQDSIKEALANGVNQSVSIVNTDEDKRAVHVDNDTVSILGNQIDINGIKGVFTEAIRAENGSTLNIGSDKTEKITLQSSGDVVMAKIKSSINIKADEVSFIAGEEGAAIWLQNNTETSTLPSDGTHLTIDAKNTVITAGSAGMRVFSNSKVDITGNLTINAPVAIDTRGNSEININANGQSTVVINGDIHFETPGSDDNSGQYLDSKVNINLVGESSSWTGGIAKAYAEYLEDLDDKYTDVNSFSLTLKDGATWNAKLADVSGYEGGITDPSIVANNVNLENGVINVIDTHDVKIGTLGGSGGAINLVASTENGKDINSGTVVIKTTSSTLPVTVSLIGMTADDITDANAAMESLNKKVSGGQLVKTQTISEGDIKGAITQTIAADGTGSAIKVSENTKLASFRGLNATALVAWRDEVAYTNQRMEFLRDNSHAYGAWAQVYGGESKYEDKAELTTTTVQVGADMTIGDWVAGAAFSYMTGEADLLRGDADTDAYTLSLYAERNFDSGLFVNGLARYGRLSTDATAGNMDASYDNNAFSLGGNVGYRFTFAEQAFVEPNLGLQYAYVMGDDYKASNGVKVKQDDFDALIASLGARIGFNFPNNAGKLFARASVNHDFLGEIDGTASKANLAESMYMDLGGTWVTYGVGTQFNITDNLSVWGNVDRTTGGEVSTNYMMNAGLRYVF
;
A
#
# COMPACT_ATOMS: atom_id res chain seq x y z
N MET A 1 -23.26 -69.42 13.99
CA MET A 1 -24.39 -70.13 13.33
C MET A 1 -24.28 -69.82 11.83
N LYS A 2 -23.69 -70.68 10.98
CA LYS A 2 -24.37 -71.66 10.07
C LYS A 2 -25.61 -71.04 9.38
N ASN A 3 -25.70 -70.82 8.05
CA ASN A 3 -25.34 -71.60 6.84
C ASN A 3 -24.91 -70.63 5.69
N ILE A 4 -23.84 -70.80 4.90
CA ILE A 4 -23.51 -71.77 3.82
C ILE A 4 -24.47 -71.73 2.62
N PHE A 5 -23.98 -71.31 1.44
CA PHE A 5 -23.79 -72.10 0.20
C PHE A 5 -23.02 -71.24 -0.85
N LEU A 6 -21.70 -71.42 -1.05
CA LEU A 6 -21.00 -72.36 -1.95
C LEU A 6 -21.13 -72.07 -3.46
N LYS A 7 -20.02 -71.68 -4.11
CA LYS A 7 -19.49 -72.22 -5.39
C LYS A 7 -18.10 -71.60 -5.68
N THR A 8 -17.04 -72.31 -5.30
CA THR A 8 -16.08 -73.06 -6.16
C THR A 8 -14.99 -72.23 -6.82
N SER A 9 -13.77 -72.48 -6.37
CA SER A 9 -12.47 -72.12 -6.94
C SER A 9 -12.11 -72.99 -8.17
N ILE A 10 -10.97 -72.65 -8.82
CA ILE A 10 -10.24 -73.35 -9.92
C ILE A 10 -10.63 -72.80 -11.31
N ALA A 11 -9.76 -72.34 -12.22
CA ALA A 11 -8.30 -72.30 -12.35
C ALA A 11 -7.89 -71.36 -13.51
N THR A 12 -6.67 -70.82 -13.41
CA THR A 12 -5.60 -70.73 -14.42
C THR A 12 -5.93 -70.31 -15.87
N ALA A 13 -5.22 -69.28 -16.33
CA ALA A 13 -4.81 -69.01 -17.70
C ALA A 13 -5.92 -68.93 -18.77
N ILE A 14 -6.44 -67.71 -18.93
CA ILE A 14 -6.82 -67.20 -20.25
C ILE A 14 -5.81 -66.10 -20.59
N SER A 15 -4.89 -66.46 -21.49
CA SER A 15 -4.24 -65.63 -22.53
C SER A 15 -4.37 -64.11 -22.36
N LEU A 16 -3.31 -63.30 -22.39
CA LEU A 16 -2.54 -63.02 -23.62
C LEU A 16 -3.42 -63.04 -24.90
N ILE A 17 -4.66 -62.59 -24.80
CA ILE A 17 -5.31 -61.87 -25.89
C ILE A 17 -4.90 -60.44 -25.60
N SER A 18 -3.81 -60.01 -26.24
CA SER A 18 -3.70 -58.61 -26.60
C SER A 18 -4.97 -58.30 -27.41
N PHE A 19 -6.01 -57.81 -26.75
CA PHE A 19 -6.91 -56.91 -27.43
C PHE A 19 -5.98 -55.78 -27.85
N THR A 20 -5.56 -55.80 -29.10
CA THR A 20 -5.08 -54.59 -29.74
C THR A 20 -6.23 -53.62 -29.57
N SER A 21 -6.16 -52.74 -28.57
CA SER A 21 -7.08 -51.62 -28.45
C SER A 21 -6.94 -50.87 -29.76
N PHE A 22 -7.95 -50.96 -30.60
CA PHE A 22 -7.97 -50.18 -31.83
C PHE A 22 -8.00 -48.73 -31.40
N ALA A 23 -7.09 -47.93 -31.94
CA ALA A 23 -7.11 -46.48 -31.76
C ALA A 23 -8.50 -45.97 -32.11
N ALA A 24 -9.15 -45.29 -31.17
CA ALA A 24 -10.51 -44.80 -31.31
C ALA A 24 -10.60 -43.36 -30.82
N SER A 25 -10.98 -42.46 -31.72
CA SER A 25 -11.31 -41.08 -31.38
C SER A 25 -12.76 -40.80 -31.74
N THR A 26 -13.55 -40.30 -30.79
CA THR A 26 -14.93 -39.85 -31.05
C THR A 26 -15.09 -38.39 -30.67
N PHE A 27 -15.95 -37.70 -31.42
CA PHE A 27 -16.24 -36.29 -31.25
C PHE A 27 -17.73 -36.11 -30.98
N GLY A 28 -18.07 -34.97 -30.36
CA GLY A 28 -19.42 -34.66 -29.92
C GLY A 28 -20.47 -34.63 -31.05
N THR A 29 -21.72 -34.42 -30.65
CA THR A 29 -22.89 -34.35 -31.56
C THR A 29 -22.76 -33.37 -32.72
N GLU A 30 -21.97 -32.30 -32.55
CA GLU A 30 -21.75 -31.31 -33.60
C GLU A 30 -20.29 -30.86 -33.58
N VAL A 31 -19.63 -30.96 -34.74
CA VAL A 31 -18.29 -30.41 -34.97
C VAL A 31 -18.37 -29.39 -36.09
N LYS A 32 -17.90 -28.17 -35.83
CA LYS A 32 -17.82 -27.08 -36.81
C LYS A 32 -16.38 -26.63 -36.97
N VAL A 33 -15.97 -26.45 -38.23
CA VAL A 33 -14.71 -25.79 -38.61
C VAL A 33 -15.07 -24.61 -39.51
N ASP A 34 -14.63 -23.41 -39.15
CA ASP A 34 -14.95 -22.15 -39.84
C ASP A 34 -16.47 -21.98 -40.05
N ASN A 35 -17.25 -22.28 -39.01
CA ASN A 35 -18.72 -22.31 -38.99
C ASN A 35 -19.40 -23.33 -39.93
N VAL A 36 -18.65 -24.25 -40.51
CA VAL A 36 -19.17 -25.33 -41.37
C VAL A 36 -19.19 -26.65 -40.60
N VAL A 37 -20.34 -27.34 -40.58
CA VAL A 37 -20.48 -28.65 -39.93
C VAL A 37 -19.66 -29.70 -40.69
N VAL A 38 -18.84 -30.45 -39.96
CA VAL A 38 -18.02 -31.55 -40.48
C VAL A 38 -18.60 -32.88 -40.01
N GLN A 39 -18.98 -33.76 -40.94
CA GLN A 39 -19.56 -35.07 -40.62
C GLN A 39 -18.62 -36.25 -40.91
N ASP A 40 -17.67 -36.07 -41.84
CA ASP A 40 -16.70 -37.08 -42.25
C ASP A 40 -15.28 -36.54 -42.10
N SER A 41 -14.29 -37.42 -41.87
CA SER A 41 -12.88 -37.04 -41.72
C SER A 41 -12.66 -35.94 -40.67
N ILE A 42 -13.42 -36.01 -39.57
CA ILE A 42 -13.43 -34.98 -38.52
C ILE A 42 -12.02 -34.77 -37.97
N LYS A 43 -11.28 -35.85 -37.71
CA LYS A 43 -9.93 -35.79 -37.18
C LYS A 43 -8.97 -35.03 -38.10
N GLU A 44 -9.05 -35.26 -39.41
CA GLU A 44 -8.25 -34.55 -40.42
C GLU A 44 -8.63 -33.07 -40.51
N ALA A 45 -9.92 -32.76 -40.44
CA ALA A 45 -10.40 -31.37 -40.45
C ALA A 45 -9.93 -30.58 -39.22
N LEU A 46 -9.98 -31.21 -38.03
CA LEU A 46 -9.51 -30.62 -36.77
C LEU A 46 -7.99 -30.44 -36.74
N ALA A 47 -7.22 -31.30 -37.42
CA ALA A 47 -5.77 -31.21 -37.48
C ALA A 47 -5.23 -30.14 -38.46
N ASN A 48 -6.10 -29.38 -39.13
CA ASN A 48 -5.69 -28.35 -40.07
C ASN A 48 -5.32 -27.04 -39.36
N GLY A 49 -4.03 -26.70 -39.37
CA GLY A 49 -3.51 -25.48 -38.74
C GLY A 49 -3.87 -24.15 -39.41
N VAL A 50 -4.76 -24.14 -40.41
CA VAL A 50 -5.27 -22.93 -41.09
C VAL A 50 -6.68 -22.55 -40.60
N ASN A 51 -7.32 -23.39 -39.81
CA ASN A 51 -8.67 -23.14 -39.30
C ASN A 51 -8.73 -21.82 -38.51
N GLN A 52 -9.70 -20.96 -38.79
CA GLN A 52 -9.95 -19.75 -37.99
C GLN A 52 -10.74 -20.10 -36.73
N SER A 53 -11.78 -20.94 -36.85
CA SER A 53 -12.57 -21.37 -35.70
C SER A 53 -12.85 -22.87 -35.71
N VAL A 54 -12.81 -23.47 -34.52
CA VAL A 54 -13.21 -24.85 -34.26
C VAL A 54 -14.19 -24.86 -33.10
N SER A 55 -15.35 -25.48 -33.29
CA SER A 55 -16.32 -25.70 -32.21
C SER A 55 -16.73 -27.16 -32.15
N ILE A 56 -16.64 -27.77 -30.97
CA ILE A 56 -17.02 -29.15 -30.71
C ILE A 56 -18.02 -29.16 -29.57
N VAL A 57 -19.26 -29.54 -29.87
CA VAL A 57 -20.36 -29.54 -28.89
C VAL A 57 -20.93 -30.93 -28.76
N ASN A 58 -21.05 -31.39 -27.52
CA ASN A 58 -21.80 -32.60 -27.18
C ASN A 58 -23.07 -32.28 -26.38
N THR A 59 -24.21 -32.72 -26.91
CA THR A 59 -25.52 -32.69 -26.23
C THR A 59 -26.11 -34.09 -25.97
N ASP A 60 -25.39 -35.15 -26.37
CA ASP A 60 -25.78 -36.55 -26.22
C ASP A 60 -25.28 -37.09 -24.87
N GLU A 61 -26.19 -37.66 -24.08
CA GLU A 61 -25.92 -38.04 -22.69
C GLU A 61 -24.90 -39.19 -22.54
N ASP A 62 -24.69 -39.97 -23.60
CA ASP A 62 -23.80 -41.13 -23.61
C ASP A 62 -22.43 -40.83 -24.27
N LYS A 63 -22.15 -39.56 -24.58
CA LYS A 63 -20.93 -39.13 -25.28
C LYS A 63 -20.18 -38.04 -24.56
N ARG A 64 -18.98 -37.75 -25.08
CA ARG A 64 -18.13 -36.62 -24.70
C ARG A 64 -17.99 -35.69 -25.89
N ALA A 65 -17.58 -34.45 -25.65
CA ALA A 65 -17.21 -33.55 -26.73
C ALA A 65 -15.96 -34.06 -27.45
N VAL A 66 -14.96 -34.52 -26.71
CA VAL A 66 -13.77 -35.18 -27.26
C VAL A 66 -13.45 -36.41 -26.43
N HIS A 67 -13.32 -37.57 -27.07
CA HIS A 67 -12.81 -38.78 -26.45
C HIS A 67 -11.71 -39.38 -27.33
N VAL A 68 -10.54 -39.58 -26.75
CA VAL A 68 -9.37 -40.19 -27.38
C VAL A 68 -8.98 -41.43 -26.57
N ASP A 69 -8.92 -42.57 -27.23
CA ASP A 69 -8.55 -43.87 -26.64
C ASP A 69 -7.45 -44.54 -27.49
N ASN A 70 -6.29 -44.75 -26.88
CA ASN A 70 -5.08 -45.30 -27.51
C ASN A 70 -4.76 -44.66 -28.88
N ASP A 71 -4.95 -43.33 -29.00
CA ASP A 71 -4.82 -42.59 -30.26
C ASP A 71 -4.15 -41.22 -30.05
N THR A 72 -3.72 -40.60 -31.15
CA THR A 72 -3.20 -39.23 -31.19
C THR A 72 -4.13 -38.33 -31.99
N VAL A 73 -4.65 -37.27 -31.35
CA VAL A 73 -5.56 -36.29 -31.95
C VAL A 73 -4.97 -34.89 -31.81
N SER A 74 -5.12 -34.06 -32.85
CA SER A 74 -4.77 -32.63 -32.79
C SER A 74 -5.98 -31.80 -33.19
N ILE A 75 -6.29 -30.79 -32.38
CA ILE A 75 -7.38 -29.84 -32.58
C ILE A 75 -6.74 -28.46 -32.73
N LEU A 76 -6.69 -27.96 -33.96
CA LEU A 76 -6.00 -26.72 -34.32
C LEU A 76 -6.99 -25.69 -34.87
N GLY A 77 -6.79 -24.43 -34.46
CA GLY A 77 -7.49 -23.26 -34.96
C GLY A 77 -7.07 -22.00 -34.21
N ASN A 78 -7.45 -20.81 -34.70
CA ASN A 78 -7.19 -19.56 -33.97
C ASN A 78 -8.09 -19.45 -32.73
N GLN A 79 -9.36 -19.88 -32.85
CA GLN A 79 -10.35 -19.93 -31.78
C GLN A 79 -10.87 -21.36 -31.65
N ILE A 80 -10.81 -21.96 -30.45
CA ILE A 80 -11.25 -23.35 -30.21
C ILE A 80 -12.22 -23.37 -29.03
N ASP A 81 -13.45 -23.82 -29.26
CA ASP A 81 -14.47 -23.99 -28.22
C ASP A 81 -14.90 -25.46 -28.11
N ILE A 82 -14.68 -26.07 -26.95
CA ILE A 82 -15.07 -27.46 -26.66
C ILE A 82 -16.06 -27.46 -25.50
N ASN A 83 -17.27 -27.95 -25.75
CA ASN A 83 -18.38 -27.84 -24.82
C ASN A 83 -19.10 -29.19 -24.60
N GLY A 84 -19.02 -29.72 -23.37
CA GLY A 84 -19.81 -30.86 -22.90
C GLY A 84 -21.04 -30.42 -22.13
N ILE A 85 -22.22 -30.43 -22.75
CA ILE A 85 -23.44 -29.83 -22.16
C ILE A 85 -24.26 -30.83 -21.35
N LYS A 86 -24.16 -32.14 -21.63
CA LYS A 86 -25.06 -33.14 -21.07
C LYS A 86 -24.42 -34.53 -21.02
N GLY A 87 -24.57 -35.26 -19.91
CA GLY A 87 -24.42 -36.71 -19.90
C GLY A 87 -24.27 -37.42 -18.56
N VAL A 88 -24.33 -38.76 -18.62
CA VAL A 88 -23.97 -39.71 -17.56
C VAL A 88 -22.47 -39.62 -17.25
N PHE A 89 -21.67 -39.21 -18.25
CA PHE A 89 -20.28 -38.83 -18.10
C PHE A 89 -20.19 -37.35 -17.74
N THR A 90 -19.42 -37.03 -16.71
CA THR A 90 -19.27 -35.67 -16.19
C THR A 90 -18.28 -34.86 -17.01
N GLU A 91 -17.39 -35.51 -17.78
CA GLU A 91 -16.29 -34.86 -18.49
C GLU A 91 -16.57 -34.41 -19.94
N ALA A 92 -16.14 -33.20 -20.33
CA ALA A 92 -16.19 -32.76 -21.73
C ALA A 92 -15.11 -33.42 -22.62
N ILE A 93 -13.89 -33.56 -22.08
CA ILE A 93 -12.74 -34.15 -22.76
C ILE A 93 -12.25 -35.37 -21.98
N ARG A 94 -12.06 -36.50 -22.68
CA ARG A 94 -11.36 -37.68 -22.14
C ARG A 94 -10.21 -38.12 -23.01
N ALA A 95 -9.05 -38.31 -22.41
CA ALA A 95 -7.91 -39.00 -23.02
C ALA A 95 -7.56 -40.23 -22.16
N GLU A 96 -7.50 -41.42 -22.75
CA GLU A 96 -7.18 -42.64 -22.00
C GLU A 96 -6.32 -43.65 -22.77
N ASN A 97 -5.74 -44.60 -22.03
CA ASN A 97 -4.96 -45.73 -22.55
C ASN A 97 -3.80 -45.31 -23.46
N GLY A 98 -2.95 -44.39 -22.99
CA GLY A 98 -1.77 -43.96 -23.75
C GLY A 98 -2.06 -42.94 -24.84
N SER A 99 -3.20 -42.24 -24.77
CA SER A 99 -3.59 -41.26 -25.78
C SER A 99 -2.76 -39.98 -25.73
N THR A 100 -2.65 -39.29 -26.87
CA THR A 100 -2.10 -37.93 -26.94
C THR A 100 -3.11 -36.97 -27.57
N LEU A 101 -3.50 -35.92 -26.85
CA LEU A 101 -4.39 -34.87 -27.35
C LEU A 101 -3.66 -33.53 -27.38
N ASN A 102 -3.49 -32.96 -28.56
CA ASN A 102 -2.94 -31.61 -28.73
C ASN A 102 -4.08 -30.63 -29.03
N ILE A 103 -4.17 -29.53 -28.29
CA ILE A 103 -5.18 -28.49 -28.49
C ILE A 103 -4.47 -27.15 -28.68
N GLY A 104 -4.65 -26.56 -29.85
CA GLY A 104 -4.04 -25.30 -30.22
C GLY A 104 -2.58 -25.38 -30.64
N SER A 105 -2.00 -24.20 -30.90
CA SER A 105 -0.67 -23.99 -31.44
C SER A 105 -0.19 -22.56 -31.13
N ASP A 106 1.01 -22.18 -31.61
CA ASP A 106 1.52 -20.80 -31.54
C ASP A 106 0.62 -19.75 -32.22
N LYS A 107 -0.33 -20.19 -33.07
CA LYS A 107 -1.29 -19.31 -33.75
C LYS A 107 -2.65 -19.23 -33.07
N THR A 108 -2.85 -20.03 -32.01
CA THR A 108 -4.14 -20.09 -31.33
C THR A 108 -4.25 -18.91 -30.37
N GLU A 109 -5.23 -18.06 -30.61
CA GLU A 109 -5.50 -16.89 -29.79
C GLU A 109 -6.29 -17.29 -28.54
N LYS A 110 -7.28 -18.17 -28.67
CA LYS A 110 -8.17 -18.50 -27.55
C LYS A 110 -8.67 -19.93 -27.59
N ILE A 111 -8.71 -20.56 -26.43
CA ILE A 111 -9.32 -21.86 -26.17
C ILE A 111 -10.32 -21.73 -25.02
N THR A 112 -11.56 -22.13 -25.25
CA THR A 112 -12.58 -22.29 -24.19
C THR A 112 -12.94 -23.76 -24.04
N LEU A 113 -12.67 -24.33 -22.87
CA LEU A 113 -13.04 -25.69 -22.51
C LEU A 113 -14.08 -25.64 -21.41
N GLN A 114 -15.27 -26.18 -21.66
CA GLN A 114 -16.36 -26.09 -20.70
C GLN A 114 -17.21 -27.36 -20.61
N SER A 115 -17.74 -27.60 -19.42
CA SER A 115 -18.59 -28.75 -19.11
C SER A 115 -19.65 -28.41 -18.06
N SER A 116 -20.77 -29.11 -18.08
CA SER A 116 -21.71 -29.12 -16.94
C SER A 116 -21.19 -29.90 -15.73
N GLY A 117 -20.14 -30.71 -15.90
CA GLY A 117 -19.43 -31.43 -14.84
C GLY A 117 -17.93 -31.13 -14.89
N ASP A 118 -17.11 -32.18 -14.94
CA ASP A 118 -15.67 -32.05 -15.13
C ASP A 118 -15.31 -31.54 -16.54
N VAL A 119 -14.23 -30.79 -16.73
CA VAL A 119 -13.86 -30.32 -18.09
C VAL A 119 -12.94 -31.32 -18.77
N VAL A 120 -11.79 -31.62 -18.16
CA VAL A 120 -10.79 -32.52 -18.72
C VAL A 120 -10.55 -33.70 -17.81
N MET A 121 -10.57 -34.91 -18.37
CA MET A 121 -10.12 -36.13 -17.70
C MET A 121 -9.08 -36.88 -18.52
N ALA A 122 -7.85 -37.00 -18.01
CA ALA A 122 -6.81 -37.83 -18.62
C ALA A 122 -6.47 -39.01 -17.73
N LYS A 123 -6.34 -40.21 -18.32
CA LYS A 123 -6.09 -41.44 -17.55
C LYS A 123 -5.04 -42.32 -18.21
N ILE A 124 -4.39 -43.16 -17.40
CA ILE A 124 -3.58 -44.29 -17.86
C ILE A 124 -2.62 -43.87 -18.99
N LYS A 125 -1.51 -43.22 -18.62
CA LYS A 125 -0.41 -42.86 -19.53
C LYS A 125 -0.76 -41.86 -20.63
N SER A 126 -1.84 -41.11 -20.46
CA SER A 126 -2.32 -40.19 -21.50
C SER A 126 -1.77 -38.78 -21.34
N SER A 127 -1.44 -38.14 -22.46
CA SER A 127 -0.88 -36.80 -22.51
C SER A 127 -1.87 -35.81 -23.14
N ILE A 128 -2.02 -34.64 -22.53
CA ILE A 128 -2.77 -33.52 -23.10
C ILE A 128 -1.83 -32.31 -23.17
N ASN A 129 -1.72 -31.71 -24.35
CA ASN A 129 -0.88 -30.53 -24.58
C ASN A 129 -1.75 -29.38 -25.07
N ILE A 130 -1.77 -28.27 -24.35
CA ILE A 130 -2.58 -27.10 -24.68
C ILE A 130 -1.66 -25.92 -24.95
N LYS A 131 -1.87 -25.23 -26.09
CA LYS A 131 -1.10 -24.05 -26.47
C LYS A 131 -1.97 -22.96 -27.08
N ALA A 132 -1.97 -21.76 -26.48
CA ALA A 132 -2.72 -20.59 -26.97
C ALA A 132 -2.27 -19.28 -26.31
N ASP A 133 -2.76 -18.12 -26.75
CA ASP A 133 -2.62 -16.89 -25.98
C ASP A 133 -3.53 -16.90 -24.73
N GLU A 134 -4.79 -17.29 -24.88
CA GLU A 134 -5.77 -17.39 -23.79
C GLU A 134 -6.36 -18.81 -23.68
N VAL A 135 -6.43 -19.34 -22.46
CA VAL A 135 -7.09 -20.62 -22.17
C VAL A 135 -8.06 -20.45 -21.01
N SER A 136 -9.30 -20.91 -21.17
CA SER A 136 -10.32 -20.90 -20.13
C SER A 136 -10.87 -22.30 -19.89
N PHE A 137 -10.87 -22.72 -18.63
CA PHE A 137 -11.57 -23.91 -18.16
C PHE A 137 -12.77 -23.49 -17.31
N ILE A 138 -13.95 -23.97 -17.67
CA ILE A 138 -15.21 -23.65 -16.99
C ILE A 138 -15.91 -24.96 -16.65
N ALA A 139 -15.71 -25.44 -15.42
CA ALA A 139 -16.38 -26.63 -14.91
C ALA A 139 -17.76 -26.30 -14.33
N GLY A 140 -18.59 -27.33 -14.17
CA GLY A 140 -19.87 -27.22 -13.49
C GLY A 140 -19.75 -27.00 -11.98
N GLU A 141 -20.90 -26.82 -11.32
CA GLU A 141 -21.02 -26.54 -9.89
C GLU A 141 -20.39 -27.60 -8.97
N GLU A 142 -20.41 -28.87 -9.39
CA GLU A 142 -19.77 -29.99 -8.67
C GLU A 142 -18.52 -30.52 -9.40
N GLY A 143 -18.17 -29.91 -10.54
CA GLY A 143 -17.16 -30.41 -11.46
C GLY A 143 -15.75 -29.93 -11.16
N ALA A 144 -14.77 -30.77 -11.50
CA ALA A 144 -13.36 -30.41 -11.55
C ALA A 144 -12.95 -29.91 -12.93
N ALA A 145 -12.17 -28.83 -13.03
CA ALA A 145 -11.71 -28.37 -14.33
C ALA A 145 -10.69 -29.35 -14.96
N ILE A 146 -9.76 -29.87 -14.16
CA ILE A 146 -8.75 -30.82 -14.62
C ILE A 146 -8.75 -32.04 -13.71
N TRP A 147 -8.79 -33.25 -14.28
CA TRP A 147 -8.62 -34.51 -13.56
C TRP A 147 -7.60 -35.39 -14.28
N LEU A 148 -6.45 -35.63 -13.65
CA LEU A 148 -5.43 -36.56 -14.15
C LEU A 148 -5.29 -37.78 -13.23
N GLN A 149 -5.21 -38.97 -13.83
CA GLN A 149 -5.13 -40.22 -13.08
C GLN A 149 -4.31 -41.30 -13.81
N ASN A 150 -3.05 -41.55 -13.42
CA ASN A 150 -2.22 -42.58 -14.08
C ASN A 150 -2.49 -44.01 -13.60
N ASN A 151 -3.15 -44.18 -12.44
CA ASN A 151 -3.32 -45.48 -11.76
C ASN A 151 -2.01 -46.18 -11.38
N THR A 152 -0.97 -45.41 -11.05
CA THR A 152 0.29 -45.92 -10.45
C THR A 152 0.70 -45.04 -9.27
N GLU A 153 1.47 -45.58 -8.32
CA GLU A 153 2.00 -44.81 -7.18
C GLU A 153 3.49 -45.12 -6.93
N THR A 154 4.25 -45.33 -8.00
CA THR A 154 5.70 -45.54 -7.90
C THR A 154 6.38 -44.32 -7.31
N SER A 155 7.43 -44.53 -6.52
CA SER A 155 8.18 -43.44 -5.88
C SER A 155 8.89 -42.52 -6.86
N THR A 156 9.13 -42.99 -8.08
CA THR A 156 9.58 -42.16 -9.20
C THR A 156 8.42 -41.98 -10.16
N LEU A 157 8.15 -40.74 -10.54
CA LEU A 157 7.15 -40.41 -11.55
C LEU A 157 7.50 -41.12 -12.88
N PRO A 158 6.60 -41.95 -13.45
CA PRO A 158 6.84 -42.59 -14.74
C PRO A 158 6.96 -41.55 -15.86
N SER A 159 7.92 -41.72 -16.76
CA SER A 159 8.10 -40.82 -17.91
C SER A 159 6.95 -40.88 -18.91
N ASP A 160 6.24 -42.01 -18.93
CA ASP A 160 5.03 -42.25 -19.72
C ASP A 160 3.76 -42.10 -18.86
N GLY A 161 3.85 -41.45 -17.69
CA GLY A 161 2.70 -41.19 -16.84
C GLY A 161 1.70 -40.21 -17.47
N THR A 162 0.47 -40.19 -16.96
CA THR A 162 -0.54 -39.22 -17.37
C THR A 162 -0.04 -37.79 -17.15
N HIS A 163 -0.03 -36.97 -18.20
CA HIS A 163 0.53 -35.62 -18.15
C HIS A 163 -0.36 -34.58 -18.83
N LEU A 164 -0.43 -33.38 -18.26
CA LEU A 164 -0.98 -32.18 -18.87
C LEU A 164 0.07 -31.08 -18.92
N THR A 165 0.30 -30.52 -20.10
CA THR A 165 1.05 -29.26 -20.27
C THR A 165 0.11 -28.16 -20.75
N ILE A 166 0.13 -27.01 -20.09
CA ILE A 166 -0.51 -25.78 -20.57
C ILE A 166 0.56 -24.72 -20.80
N ASP A 167 0.77 -24.37 -22.07
CA ASP A 167 1.65 -23.29 -22.50
C ASP A 167 0.82 -22.15 -23.08
N ALA A 168 0.38 -21.23 -22.20
CA ALA A 168 -0.44 -20.11 -22.62
C ALA A 168 0.00 -18.79 -22.00
N LYS A 169 -0.31 -17.64 -22.62
CA LYS A 169 0.00 -16.34 -21.99
C LYS A 169 -0.88 -16.12 -20.77
N ASN A 170 -2.17 -16.46 -20.86
CA ASN A 170 -3.12 -16.36 -19.76
C ASN A 170 -4.01 -17.61 -19.69
N THR A 171 -4.05 -18.23 -18.52
CA THR A 171 -4.94 -19.35 -18.21
C THR A 171 -5.89 -18.98 -17.08
N VAL A 172 -7.18 -19.22 -17.26
CA VAL A 172 -8.19 -19.07 -16.21
C VAL A 172 -8.87 -20.41 -15.97
N ILE A 173 -8.89 -20.84 -14.72
CA ILE A 173 -9.57 -22.05 -14.27
C ILE A 173 -10.68 -21.63 -13.31
N THR A 174 -11.92 -21.95 -13.64
CA THR A 174 -13.08 -21.76 -12.76
C THR A 174 -13.78 -23.09 -12.57
N ALA A 175 -13.91 -23.54 -11.32
CA ALA A 175 -14.51 -24.82 -11.01
C ALA A 175 -15.34 -24.74 -9.72
N GLY A 176 -16.44 -25.49 -9.68
CA GLY A 176 -17.33 -25.50 -8.54
C GLY A 176 -16.85 -26.41 -7.39
N SER A 177 -16.10 -27.50 -7.70
CA SER A 177 -15.50 -28.36 -6.68
C SER A 177 -13.97 -28.23 -6.61
N ALA A 178 -13.27 -28.60 -7.68
CA ALA A 178 -11.80 -28.60 -7.72
C ALA A 178 -11.22 -27.94 -8.98
N GLY A 179 -10.23 -27.07 -8.81
CA GLY A 179 -9.46 -26.53 -9.93
C GLY A 179 -8.72 -27.65 -10.66
N MET A 180 -7.96 -28.45 -9.91
CA MET A 180 -7.22 -29.59 -10.45
C MET A 180 -7.24 -30.77 -9.48
N ARG A 181 -7.61 -31.96 -9.97
CA ARG A 181 -7.38 -33.27 -9.34
C ARG A 181 -6.19 -33.94 -10.01
N VAL A 182 -5.09 -34.11 -9.29
CA VAL A 182 -3.84 -34.68 -9.83
C VAL A 182 -3.44 -35.88 -9.00
N PHE A 183 -3.81 -37.08 -9.48
CA PHE A 183 -3.72 -38.30 -8.70
C PHE A 183 -2.81 -39.35 -9.33
N SER A 184 -2.22 -40.17 -8.46
CA SER A 184 -1.55 -41.43 -8.81
C SER A 184 -0.51 -41.23 -9.92
N ASN A 185 0.64 -40.65 -9.60
CA ASN A 185 1.74 -40.35 -10.52
C ASN A 185 1.34 -39.58 -11.78
N SER A 186 0.41 -38.65 -11.65
CA SER A 186 0.09 -37.74 -12.74
C SER A 186 0.98 -36.49 -12.67
N LYS A 187 1.13 -35.79 -13.80
CA LYS A 187 1.94 -34.58 -13.88
C LYS A 187 1.19 -33.41 -14.50
N VAL A 188 1.32 -32.23 -13.91
CA VAL A 188 0.85 -30.95 -14.47
C VAL A 188 2.02 -29.97 -14.57
N ASP A 189 2.20 -29.37 -15.75
CA ASP A 189 3.10 -28.23 -15.96
C ASP A 189 2.30 -27.06 -16.58
N ILE A 190 2.24 -25.91 -15.89
CA ILE A 190 1.56 -24.70 -16.37
C ILE A 190 2.56 -23.54 -16.46
N THR A 191 2.68 -22.96 -17.65
CA THR A 191 3.44 -21.73 -17.93
C THR A 191 2.52 -20.55 -18.25
N GLY A 192 3.06 -19.34 -18.10
CA GLY A 192 2.32 -18.08 -18.27
C GLY A 192 1.44 -17.70 -17.08
N ASN A 193 0.60 -16.68 -17.27
CA ASN A 193 -0.26 -16.18 -16.19
C ASN A 193 -1.34 -17.20 -15.87
N LEU A 194 -1.67 -17.36 -14.59
CA LEU A 194 -2.67 -18.31 -14.14
C LEU A 194 -3.59 -17.69 -13.10
N THR A 195 -4.90 -17.86 -13.29
CA THR A 195 -5.90 -17.60 -12.27
C THR A 195 -6.69 -18.87 -12.00
N ILE A 196 -6.74 -19.34 -10.75
CA ILE A 196 -7.60 -20.46 -10.31
C ILE A 196 -8.65 -19.92 -9.35
N ASN A 197 -9.93 -20.20 -9.63
CA ASN A 197 -11.05 -19.94 -8.74
C ASN A 197 -11.79 -21.25 -8.48
N ALA A 198 -11.57 -21.87 -7.33
CA ALA A 198 -12.26 -23.07 -6.90
C ALA A 198 -12.23 -23.18 -5.36
N PRO A 199 -13.18 -23.87 -4.71
CA PRO A 199 -13.06 -24.16 -3.27
C PRO A 199 -11.75 -24.88 -2.95
N VAL A 200 -11.45 -25.94 -3.70
CA VAL A 200 -10.16 -26.64 -3.67
C VAL A 200 -9.41 -26.33 -4.96
N ALA A 201 -8.37 -25.50 -4.90
CA ALA A 201 -7.58 -25.17 -6.08
C ALA A 201 -6.81 -26.38 -6.62
N ILE A 202 -6.23 -27.17 -5.72
CA ILE A 202 -5.44 -28.36 -6.03
C ILE A 202 -5.82 -29.46 -5.06
N ASP A 203 -6.25 -30.59 -5.61
CA ASP A 203 -6.55 -31.83 -4.92
C ASP A 203 -5.59 -32.89 -5.45
N THR A 204 -4.74 -33.47 -4.60
CA THR A 204 -3.63 -34.31 -5.07
C THR A 204 -3.30 -35.48 -4.16
N ARG A 205 -2.72 -36.53 -4.77
CA ARG A 205 -2.13 -37.70 -4.09
C ARG A 205 -1.26 -38.53 -5.01
N GLY A 206 -0.60 -39.53 -4.45
CA GLY A 206 -0.06 -40.67 -5.17
C GLY A 206 1.28 -40.41 -5.86
N ASN A 207 2.18 -39.63 -5.24
CA ASN A 207 3.46 -39.22 -5.81
C ASN A 207 3.28 -38.50 -7.16
N SER A 208 2.26 -37.65 -7.26
CA SER A 208 2.03 -36.80 -8.44
C SER A 208 2.96 -35.57 -8.42
N GLU A 209 3.11 -34.90 -9.56
CA GLU A 209 3.94 -33.69 -9.67
C GLU A 209 3.14 -32.53 -10.30
N ILE A 210 3.11 -31.39 -9.63
CA ILE A 210 2.41 -30.18 -10.06
C ILE A 210 3.41 -29.04 -10.04
N ASN A 211 3.65 -28.44 -11.21
CA ASN A 211 4.55 -27.30 -11.39
C ASN A 211 3.76 -26.11 -11.94
N ILE A 212 3.62 -25.07 -11.13
CA ILE A 212 2.98 -23.80 -11.51
C ILE A 212 4.06 -22.72 -11.58
N ASN A 213 4.19 -22.11 -12.76
CA ASN A 213 5.11 -20.99 -12.99
C ASN A 213 6.56 -21.35 -12.62
N ALA A 214 7.01 -22.54 -13.02
CA ALA A 214 8.35 -23.05 -12.70
C ALA A 214 9.50 -22.11 -13.13
N ASN A 215 9.27 -21.27 -14.16
CA ASN A 215 10.23 -20.30 -14.65
C ASN A 215 10.28 -19.00 -13.83
N GLY A 216 9.33 -18.78 -12.92
CA GLY A 216 9.24 -17.60 -12.05
C GLY A 216 9.08 -16.28 -12.80
N GLN A 217 8.36 -16.26 -13.93
CA GLN A 217 8.24 -15.08 -14.80
C GLN A 217 6.81 -14.55 -14.96
N SER A 218 5.82 -15.28 -14.47
CA SER A 218 4.41 -14.96 -14.71
C SER A 218 3.66 -14.58 -13.43
N THR A 219 2.51 -13.93 -13.61
CA THR A 219 1.56 -13.63 -12.53
C THR A 219 0.68 -14.84 -12.24
N VAL A 220 0.58 -15.23 -10.97
CA VAL A 220 -0.24 -16.36 -10.54
C VAL A 220 -1.18 -15.94 -9.41
N VAL A 221 -2.49 -16.16 -9.60
CA VAL A 221 -3.54 -15.91 -8.61
C VAL A 221 -4.28 -17.22 -8.32
N ILE A 222 -4.20 -17.70 -7.09
CA ILE A 222 -4.89 -18.92 -6.66
C ILE A 222 -5.88 -18.56 -5.57
N ASN A 223 -7.17 -18.81 -5.82
CA ASN A 223 -8.23 -18.72 -4.84
C ASN A 223 -8.76 -20.13 -4.61
N GLY A 224 -8.42 -20.72 -3.47
CA GLY A 224 -8.78 -22.09 -3.11
C GLY A 224 -7.71 -22.78 -2.26
N ASP A 225 -8.16 -23.81 -1.54
CA ASP A 225 -7.30 -24.60 -0.67
C ASP A 225 -6.51 -25.66 -1.46
N ILE A 226 -5.43 -26.17 -0.88
CA ILE A 226 -4.63 -27.25 -1.44
C ILE A 226 -4.77 -28.47 -0.53
N HIS A 227 -5.36 -29.54 -1.06
CA HIS A 227 -5.64 -30.76 -0.32
C HIS A 227 -4.75 -31.90 -0.81
N PHE A 228 -4.15 -32.60 0.15
CA PHE A 228 -3.55 -33.90 -0.05
C PHE A 228 -4.51 -34.94 0.49
N GLU A 229 -5.12 -35.77 -0.36
CA GLU A 229 -6.20 -36.65 0.11
C GLU A 229 -6.19 -38.07 -0.45
N THR A 230 -6.52 -39.04 0.41
CA THR A 230 -6.83 -40.38 -0.07
C THR A 230 -7.84 -41.18 0.76
N PRO A 231 -8.90 -41.75 0.14
CA PRO A 231 -9.76 -42.72 0.82
C PRO A 231 -9.10 -44.12 0.91
N GLY A 232 -7.95 -44.33 0.28
CA GLY A 232 -7.18 -45.57 0.37
C GLY A 232 -7.75 -46.76 -0.42
N SER A 233 -7.11 -47.91 -0.28
CA SER A 233 -7.41 -49.12 -1.07
C SER A 233 -8.74 -49.78 -0.75
N ASP A 234 -9.27 -49.63 0.47
CA ASP A 234 -10.59 -50.18 0.84
C ASP A 234 -11.72 -49.54 0.02
N ASP A 235 -11.50 -48.31 -0.48
CA ASP A 235 -12.38 -47.58 -1.40
C ASP A 235 -11.94 -47.67 -2.87
N ASN A 236 -11.09 -48.64 -3.22
CA ASN A 236 -10.50 -48.80 -4.56
C ASN A 236 -9.68 -47.59 -5.04
N SER A 237 -9.05 -46.85 -4.12
CA SER A 237 -8.15 -45.74 -4.42
C SER A 237 -6.68 -46.09 -4.16
N GLY A 238 -5.78 -45.20 -4.60
CA GLY A 238 -4.38 -45.23 -4.19
C GLY A 238 -4.22 -44.98 -2.70
N GLN A 239 -3.07 -45.31 -2.10
CA GLN A 239 -2.84 -45.13 -0.65
C GLN A 239 -1.81 -44.05 -0.34
N TYR A 240 -0.97 -43.65 -1.30
CA TYR A 240 0.12 -42.70 -1.07
C TYR A 240 -0.42 -41.28 -1.04
N LEU A 241 -0.13 -40.55 0.04
CA LEU A 241 -0.68 -39.21 0.24
C LEU A 241 0.17 -38.13 -0.43
N ASP A 242 1.50 -38.24 -0.35
CA ASP A 242 2.41 -37.19 -0.79
C ASP A 242 2.32 -36.95 -2.31
N SER A 243 2.54 -35.69 -2.68
CA SER A 243 2.70 -35.22 -4.05
C SER A 243 3.67 -34.05 -4.04
N LYS A 244 4.43 -33.91 -5.13
CA LYS A 244 5.34 -32.78 -5.31
C LYS A 244 4.56 -31.60 -5.89
N VAL A 245 4.32 -30.57 -5.07
CA VAL A 245 3.61 -29.35 -5.47
C VAL A 245 4.57 -28.17 -5.41
N ASN A 246 4.89 -27.59 -6.57
CA ASN A 246 5.79 -26.43 -6.69
C ASN A 246 5.03 -25.24 -7.25
N ILE A 247 4.90 -24.17 -6.45
CA ILE A 247 4.20 -22.95 -6.83
C ILE A 247 5.15 -21.78 -6.69
N ASN A 248 5.34 -21.01 -7.77
CA ASN A 248 6.07 -19.75 -7.71
C ASN A 248 5.14 -18.56 -7.96
N LEU A 249 4.99 -17.70 -6.96
CA LEU A 249 4.25 -16.44 -7.04
C LEU A 249 5.28 -15.30 -7.16
N VAL A 250 5.16 -14.49 -8.22
CA VAL A 250 6.15 -13.43 -8.52
C VAL A 250 5.44 -12.11 -8.84
N GLY A 251 5.87 -11.03 -8.20
CA GLY A 251 5.30 -9.70 -8.35
C GLY A 251 4.09 -9.47 -7.43
N GLU A 252 3.81 -8.20 -7.11
CA GLU A 252 2.71 -7.76 -6.22
C GLU A 252 1.31 -8.21 -6.68
N SER A 253 1.14 -8.50 -7.97
CA SER A 253 -0.13 -9.01 -8.52
C SER A 253 -0.30 -10.52 -8.33
N SER A 254 0.74 -11.26 -7.94
CA SER A 254 0.63 -12.69 -7.67
C SER A 254 0.19 -12.93 -6.23
N SER A 255 -0.80 -13.80 -6.06
CA SER A 255 -1.31 -14.15 -4.74
C SER A 255 -1.85 -15.56 -4.65
N TRP A 256 -1.84 -16.11 -3.44
CA TRP A 256 -2.60 -17.30 -3.09
C TRP A 256 -3.41 -17.02 -1.84
N THR A 257 -4.72 -17.25 -1.91
CA THR A 257 -5.63 -17.20 -0.77
C THR A 257 -6.18 -18.60 -0.52
N GLY A 258 -5.68 -19.25 0.53
CA GLY A 258 -5.98 -20.65 0.82
C GLY A 258 -5.12 -21.24 1.94
N GLY A 259 -5.56 -22.39 2.45
CA GLY A 259 -4.84 -23.23 3.39
C GLY A 259 -4.32 -24.52 2.76
N ILE A 260 -3.56 -25.31 3.53
CA ILE A 260 -3.11 -26.64 3.15
C ILE A 260 -3.70 -27.65 4.13
N ALA A 261 -4.38 -28.66 3.60
CA ALA A 261 -4.96 -29.73 4.39
C ALA A 261 -4.48 -31.10 3.95
N LYS A 262 -4.66 -32.07 4.84
CA LYS A 262 -4.69 -33.48 4.48
C LYS A 262 -5.98 -34.17 4.94
N ALA A 263 -6.38 -35.19 4.20
CA ALA A 263 -7.47 -36.09 4.57
C ALA A 263 -7.13 -37.52 4.14
N TYR A 264 -7.28 -38.52 5.02
CA TYR A 264 -7.00 -39.90 4.65
C TYR A 264 -7.80 -40.91 5.47
N ALA A 265 -7.93 -42.13 4.95
CA ALA A 265 -8.64 -43.20 5.65
C ALA A 265 -7.95 -43.59 6.97
N GLU A 266 -8.74 -43.80 8.02
CA GLU A 266 -8.26 -44.01 9.40
C GLU A 266 -7.27 -45.17 9.52
N TYR A 267 -7.49 -46.26 8.78
CA TYR A 267 -6.60 -47.44 8.84
C TYR A 267 -5.18 -47.18 8.32
N LEU A 268 -4.97 -46.09 7.57
CA LEU A 268 -3.65 -45.73 7.05
C LEU A 268 -2.73 -45.15 8.15
N GLU A 269 -3.31 -44.60 9.22
CA GLU A 269 -2.58 -44.00 10.36
C GLU A 269 -1.57 -44.98 10.98
N ASP A 270 -1.96 -46.26 11.08
CA ASP A 270 -1.18 -47.29 11.75
C ASP A 270 -0.21 -48.04 10.80
N LEU A 271 -0.15 -47.68 9.52
CA LEU A 271 0.63 -48.42 8.52
C LEU A 271 2.05 -47.89 8.33
N ASP A 272 2.19 -46.71 7.72
CA ASP A 272 3.48 -46.12 7.30
C ASP A 272 3.29 -44.64 6.96
N ASP A 273 4.25 -43.80 7.38
CA ASP A 273 4.23 -42.35 7.18
C ASP A 273 4.01 -41.93 5.72
N LYS A 274 4.45 -42.72 4.73
CA LYS A 274 4.24 -42.40 3.30
C LYS A 274 2.75 -42.32 2.89
N TYR A 275 1.84 -42.84 3.72
CA TYR A 275 0.40 -42.80 3.53
C TYR A 275 -0.28 -41.64 4.29
N THR A 276 0.45 -40.94 5.15
CA THR A 276 -0.11 -39.91 6.06
C THR A 276 0.64 -38.58 6.03
N ASP A 277 1.88 -38.59 5.54
CA ASP A 277 2.77 -37.45 5.51
C ASP A 277 2.80 -36.76 4.15
N VAL A 278 2.87 -35.44 4.22
CA VAL A 278 3.12 -34.55 3.09
C VAL A 278 4.50 -33.96 3.27
N ASN A 279 5.39 -34.22 2.33
CA ASN A 279 6.82 -33.88 2.42
C ASN A 279 7.29 -32.98 1.29
N SER A 280 6.50 -32.85 0.22
CA SER A 280 6.96 -32.30 -1.06
C SER A 280 6.21 -31.04 -1.51
N PHE A 281 5.67 -30.25 -0.58
CA PHE A 281 5.09 -28.93 -0.88
C PHE A 281 6.15 -27.81 -0.88
N SER A 282 6.17 -26.99 -1.93
CA SER A 282 7.05 -25.84 -2.07
C SER A 282 6.31 -24.60 -2.60
N LEU A 283 6.45 -23.50 -1.89
CA LEU A 283 5.90 -22.19 -2.25
C LEU A 283 7.02 -21.14 -2.31
N THR A 284 7.13 -20.41 -3.43
CA THR A 284 7.97 -19.22 -3.54
C THR A 284 7.10 -17.98 -3.58
N LEU A 285 7.44 -16.99 -2.75
CA LEU A 285 6.83 -15.67 -2.70
C LEU A 285 7.92 -14.63 -3.03
N LYS A 286 7.85 -14.05 -4.23
CA LYS A 286 8.87 -13.15 -4.74
C LYS A 286 8.33 -11.79 -5.13
N ASP A 287 9.10 -10.72 -4.88
CA ASP A 287 8.84 -9.36 -5.36
C ASP A 287 7.43 -8.84 -5.00
N GLY A 288 7.06 -8.94 -3.72
CA GLY A 288 5.76 -8.50 -3.20
C GLY A 288 4.61 -9.50 -3.35
N ALA A 289 4.85 -10.67 -3.95
CA ALA A 289 3.84 -11.72 -4.05
C ALA A 289 3.36 -12.19 -2.66
N THR A 290 2.06 -12.49 -2.56
CA THR A 290 1.38 -12.63 -1.27
C THR A 290 0.75 -14.00 -1.06
N TRP A 291 0.94 -14.60 0.12
CA TRP A 291 0.12 -15.70 0.61
C TRP A 291 -0.83 -15.20 1.70
N ASN A 292 -2.13 -15.20 1.41
CA ASN A 292 -3.20 -14.96 2.37
C ASN A 292 -3.60 -16.30 3.01
N ALA A 293 -2.86 -16.69 4.04
CA ALA A 293 -2.99 -17.95 4.74
C ALA A 293 -4.24 -17.96 5.63
N LYS A 294 -5.09 -18.97 5.44
CA LYS A 294 -6.25 -19.29 6.26
C LYS A 294 -6.28 -20.78 6.58
N LEU A 295 -7.10 -21.17 7.54
CA LEU A 295 -7.43 -22.57 7.78
C LEU A 295 -8.13 -23.15 6.55
N ALA A 296 -7.70 -24.35 6.11
CA ALA A 296 -8.31 -25.03 4.98
C ALA A 296 -9.67 -25.63 5.36
N ASP A 297 -10.61 -25.66 4.42
CA ASP A 297 -11.92 -26.27 4.64
C ASP A 297 -11.91 -27.78 4.34
N VAL A 298 -11.92 -28.58 5.40
CA VAL A 298 -11.97 -30.05 5.32
C VAL A 298 -13.36 -30.62 5.60
N SER A 299 -14.40 -29.78 5.63
CA SER A 299 -15.76 -30.21 5.98
C SER A 299 -16.40 -31.16 4.95
N GLY A 300 -15.87 -31.17 3.72
CA GLY A 300 -16.31 -32.07 2.65
C GLY A 300 -15.86 -33.52 2.78
N TYR A 301 -14.97 -33.84 3.73
CA TYR A 301 -14.50 -35.22 3.95
C TYR A 301 -15.34 -35.91 5.04
N GLU A 302 -16.10 -36.94 4.65
CA GLU A 302 -16.88 -37.77 5.56
C GLU A 302 -16.13 -39.08 5.89
N GLY A 303 -15.78 -39.28 7.16
CA GLY A 303 -14.99 -40.45 7.61
C GLY A 303 -13.49 -40.28 7.37
N GLY A 304 -12.68 -41.03 8.12
CA GLY A 304 -11.22 -40.89 8.11
C GLY A 304 -10.68 -39.79 9.03
N ILE A 305 -9.41 -39.46 8.84
CA ILE A 305 -8.66 -38.44 9.59
C ILE A 305 -8.48 -37.21 8.71
N THR A 306 -8.75 -36.03 9.25
CA THR A 306 -8.50 -34.74 8.60
C THR A 306 -7.59 -33.87 9.44
N ASP A 307 -6.71 -33.12 8.79
CA ASP A 307 -5.93 -32.04 9.40
C ASP A 307 -5.99 -30.81 8.48
N PRO A 308 -6.70 -29.74 8.88
CA PRO A 308 -6.89 -28.53 8.07
C PRO A 308 -5.69 -27.56 8.10
N SER A 309 -4.60 -27.92 8.80
CA SER A 309 -3.41 -27.07 8.94
C SER A 309 -2.15 -27.93 9.01
N ILE A 310 -1.68 -28.36 7.85
CA ILE A 310 -0.42 -29.11 7.74
C ILE A 310 0.79 -28.19 7.52
N VAL A 311 1.98 -28.77 7.59
CA VAL A 311 3.24 -28.05 7.38
C VAL A 311 3.43 -27.71 5.89
N ALA A 312 3.59 -26.42 5.57
CA ALA A 312 4.17 -26.01 4.31
C ALA A 312 5.67 -26.36 4.32
N ASN A 313 6.07 -27.44 3.62
CA ASN A 313 7.39 -28.03 3.82
C ASN A 313 8.54 -27.06 3.48
N ASN A 314 8.44 -26.36 2.35
CA ASN A 314 9.41 -25.35 1.95
C ASN A 314 8.69 -24.07 1.52
N VAL A 315 9.03 -22.95 2.17
CA VAL A 315 8.56 -21.62 1.78
C VAL A 315 9.79 -20.76 1.51
N ASN A 316 9.89 -20.20 0.31
CA ASN A 316 10.95 -19.30 -0.08
C ASN A 316 10.41 -17.86 -0.11
N LEU A 317 10.87 -17.02 0.83
CA LEU A 317 10.44 -15.64 0.99
C LEU A 317 11.50 -14.72 0.38
N GLU A 318 11.31 -14.30 -0.87
CA GLU A 318 12.21 -13.43 -1.63
C GLU A 318 11.59 -12.04 -1.80
N ASN A 319 11.52 -11.28 -0.70
CA ASN A 319 10.73 -10.05 -0.62
C ASN A 319 9.22 -10.31 -0.83
N GLY A 320 8.74 -11.49 -0.43
CA GLY A 320 7.32 -11.85 -0.44
C GLY A 320 6.59 -11.48 0.86
N VAL A 321 5.29 -11.72 0.89
CA VAL A 321 4.41 -11.39 2.02
C VAL A 321 3.58 -12.59 2.45
N ILE A 322 3.57 -12.91 3.74
CA ILE A 322 2.64 -13.87 4.35
C ILE A 322 1.64 -13.09 5.20
N ASN A 323 0.37 -13.13 4.84
CA ASN A 323 -0.73 -12.60 5.64
C ASN A 323 -1.45 -13.75 6.33
N VAL A 324 -1.44 -13.79 7.66
CA VAL A 324 -2.31 -14.69 8.44
C VAL A 324 -3.63 -13.98 8.66
N ILE A 325 -4.66 -14.40 7.92
CA ILE A 325 -5.93 -13.67 7.82
C ILE A 325 -7.01 -14.17 8.79
N ASP A 326 -6.69 -15.14 9.64
CA ASP A 326 -7.53 -15.66 10.71
C ASP A 326 -6.71 -15.93 11.99
N THR A 327 -7.12 -16.90 12.82
CA THR A 327 -6.50 -17.21 14.12
C THR A 327 -5.74 -18.53 14.18
N HIS A 328 -5.50 -19.21 13.05
CA HIS A 328 -4.80 -20.50 13.05
C HIS A 328 -3.26 -20.37 13.12
N ASP A 329 -2.59 -21.51 13.30
CA ASP A 329 -1.13 -21.61 13.26
C ASP A 329 -0.65 -21.96 11.84
N VAL A 330 0.03 -21.04 11.18
CA VAL A 330 0.74 -21.31 9.92
C VAL A 330 2.04 -22.04 10.25
N LYS A 331 2.14 -23.30 9.84
CA LYS A 331 3.31 -24.15 10.09
C LYS A 331 4.21 -24.19 8.86
N ILE A 332 5.47 -23.79 9.02
CA ILE A 332 6.49 -23.80 7.96
C ILE A 332 7.62 -24.76 8.34
N GLY A 333 7.97 -25.66 7.44
CA GLY A 333 9.10 -26.57 7.61
C GLY A 333 10.42 -25.81 7.49
N THR A 334 10.78 -25.45 6.27
CA THR A 334 11.96 -24.64 5.96
C THR A 334 11.53 -23.31 5.39
N LEU A 335 11.94 -22.21 6.03
CA LEU A 335 11.84 -20.86 5.47
C LEU A 335 13.18 -20.46 4.83
N GLY A 336 13.15 -20.08 3.55
CA GLY A 336 14.31 -19.61 2.78
C GLY A 336 14.12 -18.23 2.19
N GLY A 337 15.09 -17.84 1.35
CA GLY A 337 15.02 -16.63 0.52
C GLY A 337 15.84 -15.46 1.08
N SER A 338 15.46 -14.24 0.71
CA SER A 338 16.11 -13.00 1.15
C SER A 338 15.42 -12.34 2.35
N GLY A 339 14.26 -12.83 2.76
CA GLY A 339 13.41 -12.22 3.79
C GLY A 339 12.12 -11.65 3.20
N GLY A 340 11.32 -10.98 4.02
CA GLY A 340 10.04 -10.42 3.58
C GLY A 340 9.16 -9.97 4.74
N ALA A 341 7.86 -9.92 4.52
CA ALA A 341 6.89 -9.46 5.51
C ALA A 341 5.97 -10.57 6.00
N ILE A 342 5.65 -10.54 7.29
CA ILE A 342 4.62 -11.34 7.93
C ILE A 342 3.62 -10.38 8.57
N ASN A 343 2.37 -10.42 8.12
CA ASN A 343 1.30 -9.62 8.68
C ASN A 343 0.27 -10.50 9.37
N LEU A 344 -0.20 -10.06 10.52
CA LEU A 344 -1.15 -10.81 11.35
C LEU A 344 -2.41 -9.98 11.52
N VAL A 345 -3.56 -10.52 11.10
CA VAL A 345 -4.85 -9.96 11.53
C VAL A 345 -4.96 -10.17 13.04
N ALA A 346 -5.12 -9.07 13.77
CA ALA A 346 -4.99 -9.07 15.23
C ALA A 346 -5.99 -8.15 15.91
N SER A 347 -6.29 -8.48 17.16
CA SER A 347 -7.05 -7.65 18.09
C SER A 347 -6.44 -7.70 19.49
N THR A 348 -6.87 -6.79 20.36
CA THR A 348 -6.55 -6.82 21.79
C THR A 348 -7.74 -6.32 22.60
N GLU A 349 -7.98 -6.93 23.76
CA GLU A 349 -9.04 -6.50 24.68
C GLU A 349 -8.51 -5.65 25.85
N ASN A 350 -7.24 -5.85 26.22
CA ASN A 350 -6.62 -5.20 27.36
C ASN A 350 -5.46 -4.27 26.98
N GLY A 351 -5.10 -4.20 25.70
CA GLY A 351 -3.98 -3.43 25.18
C GLY A 351 -2.61 -4.00 25.55
N LYS A 352 -2.55 -5.30 25.87
CA LYS A 352 -1.33 -6.04 26.27
C LYS A 352 -1.19 -7.35 25.51
N ASP A 353 -2.27 -8.13 25.47
CA ASP A 353 -2.28 -9.44 24.82
C ASP A 353 -2.75 -9.29 23.38
N ILE A 354 -1.95 -9.79 22.44
CA ILE A 354 -2.26 -9.80 21.01
C ILE A 354 -2.99 -11.10 20.67
N ASN A 355 -4.24 -10.99 20.24
CA ASN A 355 -5.05 -12.09 19.74
C ASN A 355 -4.94 -12.14 18.22
N SER A 356 -4.22 -13.14 17.71
CA SER A 356 -3.96 -13.37 16.28
C SER A 356 -3.58 -14.83 16.07
N GLY A 357 -3.57 -15.27 14.81
CA GLY A 357 -2.88 -16.49 14.39
C GLY A 357 -1.36 -16.38 14.59
N THR A 358 -0.66 -17.48 14.35
CA THR A 358 0.79 -17.58 14.51
C THR A 358 1.49 -18.05 13.24
N VAL A 359 2.80 -17.80 13.15
CA VAL A 359 3.69 -18.42 12.17
C VAL A 359 4.79 -19.16 12.94
N VAL A 360 4.83 -20.47 12.76
CA VAL A 360 5.78 -21.37 13.43
C VAL A 360 6.71 -21.97 12.39
N ILE A 361 7.99 -21.62 12.46
CA ILE A 361 9.02 -22.02 11.50
C ILE A 361 9.94 -23.06 12.16
N LYS A 362 10.01 -24.27 11.61
CA LYS A 362 10.87 -25.32 12.15
C LYS A 362 12.36 -25.01 11.92
N THR A 363 12.74 -24.63 10.71
CA THR A 363 14.11 -24.23 10.39
C THR A 363 14.16 -23.11 9.34
N THR A 364 15.24 -22.36 9.33
CA THR A 364 15.55 -21.41 8.24
C THR A 364 16.79 -21.88 7.48
N SER A 365 16.88 -21.53 6.20
CA SER A 365 18.07 -21.86 5.37
C SER A 365 19.28 -20.97 5.68
N SER A 366 19.04 -19.78 6.23
CA SER A 366 20.03 -18.82 6.71
C SER A 366 19.45 -18.00 7.86
N THR A 367 20.19 -17.02 8.39
CA THR A 367 19.57 -15.94 9.13
C THR A 367 18.75 -15.08 8.17
N LEU A 368 17.47 -14.89 8.45
CA LEU A 368 16.54 -14.17 7.57
C LEU A 368 15.97 -12.92 8.24
N PRO A 369 16.02 -11.75 7.59
CA PRO A 369 15.31 -10.57 8.05
C PRO A 369 13.81 -10.69 7.71
N VAL A 370 12.94 -10.44 8.68
CA VAL A 370 11.49 -10.37 8.45
C VAL A 370 10.89 -9.16 9.15
N THR A 371 9.97 -8.48 8.49
CA THR A 371 9.09 -7.51 9.16
C THR A 371 7.87 -8.25 9.70
N VAL A 372 7.42 -7.86 10.89
CA VAL A 372 6.23 -8.43 11.53
C VAL A 372 5.30 -7.28 11.91
N SER A 373 4.13 -7.24 11.29
CA SER A 373 3.16 -6.16 11.49
C SER A 373 1.77 -6.67 11.83
N LEU A 374 0.98 -5.83 12.50
CA LEU A 374 -0.41 -6.13 12.85
C LEU A 374 -1.38 -5.42 11.89
N ILE A 375 -2.48 -6.10 11.56
CA ILE A 375 -3.62 -5.58 10.80
C ILE A 375 -4.85 -5.60 11.71
N GLY A 376 -5.63 -4.51 11.71
CA GLY A 376 -6.88 -4.42 12.48
C GLY A 376 -6.76 -3.73 13.83
N MET A 377 -5.55 -3.39 14.26
CA MET A 377 -5.27 -2.61 15.47
C MET A 377 -4.05 -1.70 15.28
N THR A 378 -3.90 -0.71 16.15
CA THR A 378 -2.84 0.30 16.10
C THR A 378 -2.24 0.54 17.49
N ALA A 379 -1.26 1.45 17.58
CA ALA A 379 -0.66 1.87 18.85
C ALA A 379 -1.67 2.48 19.83
N ASP A 380 -2.79 3.03 19.35
CA ASP A 380 -3.85 3.57 20.20
C ASP A 380 -4.50 2.48 21.07
N ASP A 381 -4.57 1.25 20.56
CA ASP A 381 -5.15 0.11 21.28
C ASP A 381 -4.23 -0.43 22.39
N ILE A 382 -2.98 0.04 22.46
CA ILE A 382 -1.96 -0.48 23.37
C ILE A 382 -1.89 0.31 24.67
N THR A 383 -2.00 -0.37 25.80
CA THR A 383 -1.87 0.21 27.15
C THR A 383 -0.49 -0.05 27.76
N ASP A 384 0.17 -1.15 27.37
CA ASP A 384 1.52 -1.51 27.81
C ASP A 384 2.36 -2.00 26.63
N ALA A 385 3.26 -1.14 26.15
CA ALA A 385 4.10 -1.44 25.01
C ALA A 385 5.05 -2.62 25.25
N ASN A 386 5.52 -2.83 26.49
CA ASN A 386 6.42 -3.97 26.79
C ASN A 386 5.65 -5.29 26.66
N ALA A 387 4.47 -5.37 27.29
CA ALA A 387 3.65 -6.58 27.24
C ALA A 387 3.16 -6.87 25.81
N ALA A 388 2.72 -5.85 25.07
CA ALA A 388 2.26 -5.98 23.69
C ALA A 388 3.35 -6.48 22.74
N MET A 389 4.57 -5.94 22.85
CA MET A 389 5.69 -6.37 22.01
C MET A 389 6.18 -7.78 22.40
N GLU A 390 6.15 -8.14 23.69
CA GLU A 390 6.44 -9.51 24.12
C GLU A 390 5.39 -10.50 23.56
N SER A 391 4.11 -10.13 23.56
CA SER A 391 3.02 -10.92 23.00
C SER A 391 3.16 -11.07 21.47
N LEU A 392 3.43 -9.98 20.74
CA LEU A 392 3.70 -9.99 19.30
C LEU A 392 4.91 -10.87 18.97
N ASN A 393 5.97 -10.81 19.77
CA ASN A 393 7.18 -11.59 19.56
C ASN A 393 6.93 -13.11 19.59
N LYS A 394 5.95 -13.56 20.37
CA LYS A 394 5.54 -14.98 20.45
C LYS A 394 4.73 -15.44 19.23
N LYS A 395 4.14 -14.52 18.45
CA LYS A 395 3.32 -14.87 17.28
C LYS A 395 4.11 -15.35 16.07
N VAL A 396 5.40 -15.00 15.99
CA VAL A 396 6.31 -15.48 14.95
C VAL A 396 7.51 -16.11 15.62
N SER A 397 7.63 -17.44 15.52
CA SER A 397 8.57 -18.22 16.32
C SER A 397 9.33 -19.28 15.51
N GLY A 398 10.45 -19.74 16.08
CA GLY A 398 11.34 -20.71 15.47
C GLY A 398 12.24 -20.13 14.37
N GLY A 399 13.09 -20.98 13.78
CA GLY A 399 14.11 -20.57 12.82
C GLY A 399 15.15 -19.58 13.37
N GLN A 400 16.04 -19.10 12.50
CA GLN A 400 16.95 -17.99 12.78
C GLN A 400 16.45 -16.72 12.10
N LEU A 401 15.67 -15.91 12.82
CA LEU A 401 15.01 -14.71 12.29
C LEU A 401 15.55 -13.44 12.94
N VAL A 402 15.84 -12.42 12.14
CA VAL A 402 15.93 -11.03 12.62
C VAL A 402 14.58 -10.38 12.38
N LYS A 403 13.84 -10.07 13.44
CA LYS A 403 12.45 -9.56 13.35
C LYS A 403 12.42 -8.06 13.57
N THR A 404 11.90 -7.31 12.61
CA THR A 404 11.50 -5.91 12.81
C THR A 404 10.01 -5.87 13.07
N GLN A 405 9.63 -5.71 14.33
CA GLN A 405 8.24 -5.72 14.77
C GLN A 405 7.69 -4.30 14.79
N THR A 406 6.49 -4.13 14.25
CA THR A 406 5.81 -2.84 14.18
C THR A 406 4.32 -2.99 14.54
N ILE A 407 3.89 -2.20 15.51
CA ILE A 407 2.47 -1.85 15.69
C ILE A 407 2.31 -0.46 15.07
N SER A 408 1.45 -0.36 14.06
CA SER A 408 1.23 0.87 13.30
C SER A 408 0.80 2.03 14.19
N GLU A 409 1.12 3.25 13.77
CA GLU A 409 0.65 4.43 14.50
C GLU A 409 -0.87 4.50 14.54
N GLY A 410 -1.40 5.00 15.65
CA GLY A 410 -2.82 5.28 15.81
C GLY A 410 -3.16 6.69 15.38
N ASP A 411 -4.33 7.15 15.78
CA ASP A 411 -4.75 8.54 15.64
C ASP A 411 -4.12 9.46 16.70
N ILE A 412 -3.74 8.93 17.87
CA ILE A 412 -3.11 9.72 18.94
C ILE A 412 -1.65 9.30 19.16
N LYS A 413 -1.37 8.01 19.33
CA LYS A 413 -0.03 7.49 19.60
C LYS A 413 0.74 7.22 18.31
N GLY A 414 2.05 7.45 18.32
CA GLY A 414 2.90 7.06 17.21
C GLY A 414 3.20 5.57 17.18
N ALA A 415 3.80 5.09 16.10
CA ALA A 415 4.09 3.67 15.90
C ALA A 415 5.01 3.12 17.01
N ILE A 416 4.76 1.87 17.41
CA ILE A 416 5.57 1.13 18.38
C ILE A 416 6.43 0.13 17.60
N THR A 417 7.75 0.18 17.81
CA THR A 417 8.71 -0.66 17.08
C THR A 417 9.71 -1.33 17.99
N GLN A 418 10.14 -2.54 17.61
CA GLN A 418 11.23 -3.27 18.26
C GLN A 418 11.94 -4.16 17.23
N THR A 419 13.26 -4.25 17.31
CA THR A 419 14.03 -5.25 16.56
C THR A 419 14.43 -6.39 17.47
N ILE A 420 14.22 -7.62 17.04
CA ILE A 420 14.68 -8.84 17.72
C ILE A 420 15.78 -9.47 16.87
N ALA A 421 16.97 -9.62 17.44
CA ALA A 421 18.09 -10.30 16.79
C ALA A 421 17.86 -11.82 16.70
N ALA A 422 18.63 -12.49 15.85
CA ALA A 422 18.51 -13.93 15.61
C ALA A 422 18.78 -14.82 16.84
N ASP A 423 19.50 -14.30 17.84
CA ASP A 423 19.72 -14.96 19.13
C ASP A 423 18.58 -14.75 20.14
N GLY A 424 17.54 -14.01 19.75
CA GLY A 424 16.38 -13.66 20.58
C GLY A 424 16.53 -12.36 21.37
N THR A 425 17.67 -11.68 21.28
CA THR A 425 17.90 -10.41 22.00
C THR A 425 17.06 -9.28 21.38
N GLY A 426 16.23 -8.63 22.19
CA GLY A 426 15.44 -7.47 21.77
C GLY A 426 16.16 -6.14 21.95
N SER A 427 16.00 -5.23 21.00
CA SER A 427 16.36 -3.82 21.15
C SER A 427 15.43 -3.13 22.17
N ALA A 428 15.77 -1.90 22.54
CA ALA A 428 14.82 -1.02 23.21
C ALA A 428 13.55 -0.87 22.36
N ILE A 429 12.40 -0.86 23.03
CA ILE A 429 11.11 -0.56 22.40
C ILE A 429 11.06 0.95 22.18
N LYS A 430 10.74 1.34 20.95
CA LYS A 430 10.60 2.75 20.56
C LYS A 430 9.15 3.07 20.25
N VAL A 431 8.61 4.07 20.92
CA VAL A 431 7.36 4.74 20.53
C VAL A 431 7.75 6.01 19.81
N SER A 432 7.38 6.12 18.54
CA SER A 432 7.69 7.31 17.73
C SER A 432 6.70 8.44 18.03
N GLU A 433 7.04 9.66 17.62
CA GLU A 433 6.09 10.77 17.54
C GLU A 433 4.95 10.40 16.58
N ASN A 434 3.71 10.75 16.90
CA ASN A 434 2.60 10.59 15.97
C ASN A 434 2.77 11.59 14.82
N THR A 435 2.92 11.08 13.60
CA THR A 435 3.29 11.89 12.43
C THR A 435 2.16 12.81 11.95
N LYS A 436 0.90 12.43 12.20
CA LYS A 436 -0.28 13.26 11.90
C LYS A 436 -0.33 14.46 12.86
N LEU A 437 -0.15 14.23 14.15
CA LEU A 437 -0.07 15.30 15.15
C LEU A 437 1.17 16.19 14.96
N ALA A 438 2.30 15.62 14.53
CA ALA A 438 3.50 16.37 14.18
C ALA A 438 3.27 17.33 13.01
N SER A 439 2.47 16.93 12.01
CA SER A 439 2.06 17.78 10.88
C SER A 439 1.26 19.00 11.38
N PHE A 440 0.25 18.80 12.23
CA PHE A 440 -0.53 19.90 12.82
C PHE A 440 0.32 20.81 13.71
N ARG A 441 1.26 20.26 14.48
CA ARG A 441 2.26 21.05 15.23
C ARG A 441 3.05 21.95 14.27
N GLY A 442 3.66 21.37 13.23
CA GLY A 442 4.43 22.15 12.26
C GLY A 442 3.61 23.23 11.55
N LEU A 443 2.36 22.92 11.18
CA LEU A 443 1.45 23.89 10.58
C LEU A 443 1.18 25.07 11.53
N ASN A 444 0.84 24.78 12.79
CA ASN A 444 0.65 25.83 13.80
C ASN A 444 1.91 26.68 13.98
N ALA A 445 3.09 26.04 14.05
CA ALA A 445 4.35 26.76 14.20
C ALA A 445 4.62 27.74 13.04
N THR A 446 4.46 27.26 11.81
CA THR A 446 4.71 28.05 10.61
C THR A 446 3.66 29.15 10.41
N ALA A 447 2.38 28.88 10.68
CA ALA A 447 1.29 29.85 10.58
C ALA A 447 1.40 30.98 11.62
N LEU A 448 1.74 30.66 12.87
CA LEU A 448 1.94 31.65 13.93
C LEU A 448 3.16 32.53 13.67
N VAL A 449 4.24 31.96 13.11
CA VAL A 449 5.39 32.73 12.65
C VAL A 449 5.05 33.60 11.44
N ALA A 450 4.22 33.14 10.50
CA ALA A 450 3.75 33.98 9.41
C ALA A 450 2.94 35.20 9.93
N TRP A 451 2.03 34.98 10.89
CA TRP A 451 1.28 36.07 11.55
C TRP A 451 2.21 37.08 12.24
N ARG A 452 3.20 36.59 12.99
CA ARG A 452 4.23 37.39 13.63
C ARG A 452 4.97 38.26 12.62
N ASP A 453 5.43 37.65 11.52
CA ASP A 453 6.24 38.31 10.51
C ASP A 453 5.44 39.35 9.69
N GLU A 454 4.10 39.25 9.65
CA GLU A 454 3.26 40.27 9.01
C GLU A 454 3.50 41.67 9.60
N VAL A 455 3.71 41.79 10.92
CA VAL A 455 4.00 43.07 11.60
C VAL A 455 5.29 43.68 11.07
N ALA A 456 6.32 42.86 10.83
CA ALA A 456 7.57 43.32 10.25
C ALA A 456 7.30 43.97 8.88
N TYR A 457 6.59 43.30 7.96
CA TYR A 457 6.31 43.88 6.63
C TYR A 457 5.57 45.23 6.69
N THR A 458 4.63 45.39 7.61
CA THR A 458 3.90 46.67 7.76
C THR A 458 4.78 47.76 8.39
N ASN A 459 5.66 47.40 9.33
CA ASN A 459 6.68 48.30 9.86
C ASN A 459 7.66 48.77 8.78
N GLN A 460 8.12 47.87 7.92
CA GLN A 460 9.02 48.19 6.81
C GLN A 460 8.39 49.20 5.86
N ARG A 461 7.09 49.06 5.58
CA ARG A 461 6.33 50.03 4.79
C ARG A 461 6.38 51.44 5.38
N MET A 462 6.28 51.58 6.70
CA MET A 462 6.40 52.88 7.38
C MET A 462 7.79 53.51 7.19
N GLU A 463 8.86 52.71 7.12
CA GLU A 463 10.21 53.25 6.89
C GLU A 463 10.38 54.00 5.56
N PHE A 464 9.46 53.81 4.59
CA PHE A 464 9.42 54.49 3.29
C PHE A 464 8.61 55.79 3.30
N LEU A 465 7.86 56.10 4.37
CA LEU A 465 7.05 57.32 4.49
C LEU A 465 7.86 58.59 4.80
N ARG A 466 9.14 58.44 5.18
CA ARG A 466 9.96 59.49 5.79
C ARG A 466 10.36 60.66 4.88
N ASP A 467 10.21 60.49 3.56
CA ASP A 467 10.79 61.43 2.59
C ASP A 467 9.72 62.10 1.68
N ASN A 468 8.41 61.88 1.90
CA ASN A 468 7.32 62.42 1.06
C ASN A 468 6.10 62.87 1.89
N SER A 469 6.15 64.09 2.46
CA SER A 469 5.01 64.67 3.21
C SER A 469 3.95 65.24 2.26
N HIS A 470 2.77 64.65 2.26
CA HIS A 470 1.59 65.13 1.54
C HIS A 470 0.36 65.00 2.42
N ALA A 471 -0.71 65.73 2.12
CA ALA A 471 -1.93 65.74 2.93
C ALA A 471 -2.58 64.35 2.99
N TYR A 472 -2.61 63.63 1.86
CA TYR A 472 -3.19 62.31 1.72
C TYR A 472 -2.31 61.37 0.89
N GLY A 473 -2.37 60.07 1.19
CA GLY A 473 -1.69 59.02 0.44
C GLY A 473 -2.53 57.75 0.35
N ALA A 474 -2.43 57.07 -0.79
CA ALA A 474 -2.96 55.72 -1.00
C ALA A 474 -1.86 54.80 -1.48
N TRP A 475 -1.87 53.54 -1.04
CA TRP A 475 -0.80 52.59 -1.36
C TRP A 475 -1.31 51.16 -1.46
N ALA A 476 -0.53 50.34 -2.14
CA ALA A 476 -0.73 48.90 -2.24
C ALA A 476 0.63 48.19 -2.17
N GLN A 477 0.67 47.01 -1.58
CA GLN A 477 1.84 46.14 -1.58
C GLN A 477 1.45 44.68 -1.66
N VAL A 478 2.40 43.88 -2.15
CA VAL A 478 2.37 42.43 -2.12
C VAL A 478 3.59 41.97 -1.34
N TYR A 479 3.40 41.08 -0.39
CA TYR A 479 4.49 40.47 0.36
C TYR A 479 4.21 39.00 0.64
N GLY A 480 5.25 38.25 0.96
CA GLY A 480 5.13 36.82 1.15
C GLY A 480 6.47 36.19 1.45
N GLY A 481 6.44 34.93 1.85
CA GLY A 481 7.65 34.20 2.20
C GLY A 481 7.38 32.74 2.47
N GLU A 482 8.47 32.01 2.63
CA GLU A 482 8.49 30.58 2.91
C GLU A 482 9.04 30.35 4.31
N SER A 483 8.21 29.77 5.18
CA SER A 483 8.52 29.44 6.57
C SER A 483 8.55 27.92 6.74
N LYS A 484 9.63 27.41 7.31
CA LYS A 484 9.84 25.96 7.49
C LYS A 484 10.07 25.62 8.95
N TYR A 485 9.36 24.59 9.44
CA TYR A 485 9.56 24.00 10.76
C TYR A 485 10.01 22.54 10.61
N GLU A 486 11.29 22.30 10.83
CA GLU A 486 11.95 20.99 10.67
C GLU A 486 11.58 20.32 9.33
N ASP A 487 11.20 19.05 9.35
CA ASP A 487 10.59 18.29 8.26
C ASP A 487 9.06 18.14 8.43
N LYS A 488 8.47 18.88 9.37
CA LYS A 488 7.06 18.74 9.79
C LYS A 488 6.10 19.57 8.94
N ALA A 489 6.50 20.79 8.59
CA ALA A 489 5.72 21.68 7.75
C ALA A 489 6.59 22.73 7.03
N GLU A 490 6.17 23.07 5.82
CA GLU A 490 6.70 24.18 5.02
C GLU A 490 5.53 25.00 4.47
N LEU A 491 5.39 26.24 4.93
CA LEU A 491 4.29 27.15 4.57
C LEU A 491 4.80 28.27 3.67
N THR A 492 4.20 28.40 2.50
CA THR A 492 4.40 29.54 1.61
C THR A 492 3.20 30.47 1.66
N THR A 493 3.43 31.76 1.93
CA THR A 493 2.36 32.76 2.02
C THR A 493 2.52 33.85 0.97
N THR A 494 1.39 34.40 0.51
CA THR A 494 1.30 35.61 -0.30
C THR A 494 0.17 36.50 0.22
N THR A 495 0.48 37.74 0.51
CA THR A 495 -0.44 38.74 1.06
C THR A 495 -0.51 39.95 0.16
N VAL A 496 -1.73 40.33 -0.20
CA VAL A 496 -2.03 41.62 -0.83
C VAL A 496 -2.55 42.57 0.24
N GLN A 497 -1.95 43.75 0.35
CA GLN A 497 -2.35 44.76 1.31
C GLN A 497 -2.57 46.12 0.64
N VAL A 498 -3.66 46.78 0.98
CA VAL A 498 -4.01 48.12 0.50
C VAL A 498 -4.28 49.04 1.68
N GLY A 499 -3.92 50.31 1.55
CA GLY A 499 -4.13 51.25 2.64
C GLY A 499 -4.16 52.70 2.20
N ALA A 500 -4.57 53.55 3.14
CA ALA A 500 -4.57 54.99 2.99
C ALA A 500 -4.11 55.66 4.28
N ASP A 501 -3.45 56.80 4.13
CA ASP A 501 -2.91 57.60 5.22
C ASP A 501 -3.15 59.10 4.99
N MET A 502 -3.13 59.86 6.08
CA MET A 502 -3.19 61.32 6.05
C MET A 502 -2.25 61.92 7.10
N THR A 503 -1.84 63.16 6.85
CA THR A 503 -1.05 63.94 7.81
C THR A 503 -1.98 64.60 8.84
N ILE A 504 -1.75 64.33 10.12
CA ILE A 504 -2.49 64.88 11.27
C ILE A 504 -1.48 65.59 12.20
N GLY A 505 -1.34 66.90 12.03
CA GLY A 505 -0.26 67.65 12.68
C GLY A 505 1.10 67.16 12.19
N ASP A 506 1.97 66.73 13.12
CA ASP A 506 3.29 66.16 12.80
C ASP A 506 3.27 64.64 12.59
N TRP A 507 2.09 64.00 12.63
CA TRP A 507 1.93 62.57 12.48
C TRP A 507 1.40 62.20 11.10
N VAL A 508 1.83 61.05 10.57
CA VAL A 508 1.13 60.35 9.48
C VAL A 508 0.37 59.21 10.12
N ALA A 509 -0.94 59.16 9.94
CA ALA A 509 -1.80 58.10 10.47
C ALA A 509 -2.66 57.50 9.36
N GLY A 510 -2.92 56.19 9.43
CA GLY A 510 -3.68 55.52 8.40
C GLY A 510 -4.20 54.14 8.79
N ALA A 511 -4.92 53.55 7.85
CA ALA A 511 -5.49 52.23 7.96
C ALA A 511 -5.12 51.39 6.73
N ALA A 512 -5.10 50.07 6.90
CA ALA A 512 -4.85 49.11 5.85
C ALA A 512 -5.69 47.85 6.01
N PHE A 513 -6.04 47.25 4.88
CA PHE A 513 -6.68 45.95 4.80
C PHE A 513 -5.76 44.99 4.03
N SER A 514 -5.66 43.76 4.52
CA SER A 514 -4.80 42.72 3.95
C SER A 514 -5.59 41.45 3.75
N TYR A 515 -5.33 40.77 2.64
CA TYR A 515 -5.77 39.40 2.39
C TYR A 515 -4.53 38.54 2.12
N MET A 516 -4.34 37.52 2.95
CA MET A 516 -3.29 36.52 2.84
C MET A 516 -3.90 35.22 2.32
N THR A 517 -3.18 34.54 1.44
CA THR A 517 -3.38 33.14 1.09
C THR A 517 -2.05 32.40 1.29
N GLY A 518 -2.10 31.13 1.66
CA GLY A 518 -0.92 30.30 1.81
C GLY A 518 -1.20 28.82 1.64
N GLU A 519 -0.19 28.10 1.19
CA GLU A 519 -0.18 26.65 0.97
C GLU A 519 0.94 26.05 1.82
N ALA A 520 0.66 24.94 2.50
CA ALA A 520 1.63 24.25 3.34
C ALA A 520 1.80 22.78 2.95
N ASP A 521 3.04 22.37 2.71
CA ASP A 521 3.44 20.97 2.59
C ASP A 521 3.72 20.42 4.00
N LEU A 522 3.01 19.37 4.40
CA LEU A 522 3.12 18.75 5.72
C LEU A 522 3.83 17.40 5.65
N LEU A 523 4.36 16.93 6.79
CA LEU A 523 4.96 15.60 6.90
C LEU A 523 4.03 14.48 6.38
N ARG A 524 2.70 14.63 6.56
CA ARG A 524 1.69 13.66 6.09
C ARG A 524 0.48 14.27 5.42
N GLY A 525 0.68 15.27 4.56
CA GLY A 525 -0.39 15.83 3.74
C GLY A 525 -0.11 17.28 3.41
N ASP A 526 -1.16 18.09 3.39
CA ASP A 526 -1.13 19.47 2.92
C ASP A 526 -2.14 20.32 3.72
N ALA A 527 -1.98 21.65 3.65
CA ALA A 527 -2.94 22.58 4.20
C ALA A 527 -3.02 23.88 3.40
N ASP A 528 -4.21 24.47 3.39
CA ASP A 528 -4.49 25.80 2.87
C ASP A 528 -4.79 26.74 4.03
N THR A 529 -4.26 27.96 3.97
CA THR A 529 -4.54 29.00 4.95
C THR A 529 -4.90 30.33 4.29
N ASP A 530 -5.89 31.00 4.85
CA ASP A 530 -6.32 32.33 4.42
C ASP A 530 -6.42 33.26 5.63
N ALA A 531 -6.09 34.54 5.45
CA ALA A 531 -6.30 35.53 6.50
C ALA A 531 -6.82 36.87 5.99
N TYR A 532 -7.74 37.46 6.75
CA TYR A 532 -8.20 38.84 6.55
C TYR A 532 -7.76 39.70 7.71
N THR A 533 -6.97 40.74 7.44
CA THR A 533 -6.33 41.54 8.48
C THR A 533 -6.60 43.03 8.30
N LEU A 534 -7.14 43.67 9.34
CA LEU A 534 -7.27 45.12 9.46
C LEU A 534 -6.11 45.68 10.29
N SER A 535 -5.47 46.73 9.81
CA SER A 535 -4.33 47.39 10.45
C SER A 535 -4.57 48.89 10.62
N LEU A 536 -4.18 49.43 11.77
CA LEU A 536 -4.10 50.86 12.04
C LEU A 536 -2.64 51.20 12.35
N TYR A 537 -2.14 52.32 11.84
CA TYR A 537 -0.75 52.71 12.05
C TYR A 537 -0.59 54.22 12.18
N ALA A 538 0.48 54.62 12.87
CA ALA A 538 0.90 56.00 12.99
C ALA A 538 2.43 56.13 13.04
N GLU A 539 2.97 57.19 12.44
CA GLU A 539 4.40 57.50 12.45
C GLU A 539 4.63 59.00 12.63
N ARG A 540 5.69 59.36 13.36
CA ARG A 540 6.21 60.71 13.45
C ARG A 540 7.72 60.70 13.22
N ASN A 541 8.14 61.60 12.34
CA ASN A 541 9.55 61.91 12.11
C ASN A 541 9.86 63.28 12.71
N PHE A 542 11.02 63.39 13.36
CA PHE A 542 11.48 64.63 13.97
C PHE A 542 12.65 65.20 13.16
N ASP A 543 12.76 66.52 13.10
CA ASP A 543 13.87 67.22 12.42
C ASP A 543 15.26 66.82 12.96
N SER A 544 15.32 66.28 14.18
CA SER A 544 16.55 65.77 14.78
C SER A 544 17.05 64.48 14.11
N GLY A 545 16.25 63.81 13.28
CA GLY A 545 16.52 62.46 12.75
C GLY A 545 15.92 61.34 13.61
N LEU A 546 15.35 61.64 14.77
CA LEU A 546 14.56 60.70 15.57
C LEU A 546 13.27 60.34 14.82
N PHE A 547 12.83 59.09 14.92
CA PHE A 547 11.50 58.67 14.49
C PHE A 547 10.85 57.74 15.50
N VAL A 548 9.52 57.75 15.52
CA VAL A 548 8.69 56.79 16.26
C VAL A 548 7.55 56.34 15.37
N ASN A 549 7.32 55.04 15.31
CA ASN A 549 6.16 54.47 14.64
C ASN A 549 5.50 53.38 15.47
N GLY A 550 4.24 53.09 15.14
CA GLY A 550 3.48 52.01 15.76
C GLY A 550 2.31 51.58 14.90
N LEU A 551 1.89 50.33 15.11
CA LEU A 551 0.76 49.72 14.45
C LEU A 551 0.02 48.77 15.39
N ALA A 552 -1.29 48.65 15.15
CA ALA A 552 -2.14 47.64 15.74
C ALA A 552 -2.87 46.88 14.63
N ARG A 553 -3.02 45.56 14.77
CA ARG A 553 -3.65 44.68 13.79
C ARG A 553 -4.64 43.77 14.45
N TYR A 554 -5.72 43.49 13.73
CA TYR A 554 -6.66 42.43 14.05
C TYR A 554 -6.90 41.59 12.81
N GLY A 555 -6.81 40.28 12.92
CA GLY A 555 -6.98 39.35 11.81
C GLY A 555 -7.89 38.19 12.17
N ARG A 556 -8.58 37.65 11.15
CA ARG A 556 -9.21 36.33 11.21
C ARG A 556 -8.45 35.41 10.25
N LEU A 557 -7.94 34.32 10.79
CA LEU A 557 -7.18 33.29 10.09
C LEU A 557 -8.07 32.06 9.97
N SER A 558 -8.12 31.47 8.78
CA SER A 558 -8.83 30.24 8.49
C SER A 558 -7.84 29.22 7.96
N THR A 559 -7.93 27.98 8.41
CA THR A 559 -7.02 26.91 7.99
C THR A 559 -7.82 25.65 7.73
N ASP A 560 -7.60 25.07 6.55
CA ASP A 560 -8.08 23.74 6.17
C ASP A 560 -6.86 22.84 5.97
N ALA A 561 -6.79 21.72 6.68
CA ALA A 561 -5.60 20.90 6.74
C ALA A 561 -5.92 19.40 6.71
N THR A 562 -5.12 18.66 5.95
CA THR A 562 -5.19 17.20 5.82
C THR A 562 -3.89 16.58 6.31
N ALA A 563 -3.98 15.68 7.29
CA ALA A 563 -2.83 14.91 7.79
C ALA A 563 -3.19 13.42 7.95
N GLY A 564 -2.76 12.59 7.01
CA GLY A 564 -3.07 11.16 6.97
C GLY A 564 -4.57 10.90 6.82
N ASN A 565 -5.22 10.45 7.89
CA ASN A 565 -6.67 10.23 7.94
C ASN A 565 -7.41 11.34 8.71
N MET A 566 -6.78 12.49 8.96
CA MET A 566 -7.37 13.63 9.65
C MET A 566 -7.58 14.79 8.69
N ASP A 567 -8.82 15.17 8.47
CA ASP A 567 -9.18 16.45 7.85
C ASP A 567 -9.67 17.37 8.95
N ALA A 568 -9.16 18.59 9.01
CA ALA A 568 -9.51 19.58 10.01
C ALA A 568 -9.69 20.96 9.37
N SER A 569 -10.65 21.71 9.90
CA SER A 569 -10.92 23.09 9.54
C SER A 569 -11.10 23.88 10.83
N TYR A 570 -10.41 25.01 10.98
CA TYR A 570 -10.46 25.83 12.18
C TYR A 570 -10.20 27.31 11.86
N ASP A 571 -10.69 28.18 12.74
CA ASP A 571 -10.57 29.62 12.60
C ASP A 571 -9.99 30.25 13.85
N ASN A 572 -8.89 31.01 13.72
CA ASN A 572 -8.31 31.77 14.80
C ASN A 572 -8.58 33.27 14.64
N ASN A 573 -8.76 33.97 15.76
CA ASN A 573 -8.70 35.43 15.79
C ASN A 573 -7.35 35.85 16.34
N ALA A 574 -6.71 36.81 15.69
CA ALA A 574 -5.37 37.23 16.05
C ALA A 574 -5.29 38.74 16.23
N PHE A 575 -4.48 39.18 17.19
CA PHE A 575 -4.19 40.56 17.46
C PHE A 575 -2.68 40.76 17.52
N SER A 576 -2.19 41.88 16.98
CA SER A 576 -0.80 42.26 17.08
C SER A 576 -0.65 43.75 17.35
N LEU A 577 0.30 44.10 18.21
CA LEU A 577 0.70 45.47 18.49
C LEU A 577 2.21 45.56 18.31
N GLY A 578 2.69 46.56 17.57
CA GLY A 578 4.13 46.74 17.39
C GLY A 578 4.49 48.19 17.24
N GLY A 579 5.73 48.54 17.56
CA GLY A 579 6.26 49.87 17.33
C GLY A 579 7.78 49.91 17.35
N ASN A 580 8.33 50.93 16.70
CA ASN A 580 9.76 51.14 16.59
C ASN A 580 10.13 52.56 16.97
N VAL A 581 11.29 52.71 17.60
CA VAL A 581 11.99 53.97 17.79
C VAL A 581 13.37 53.86 17.17
N GLY A 582 13.80 54.89 16.47
CA GLY A 582 15.15 54.90 15.90
C GLY A 582 15.62 56.29 15.55
N TYR A 583 16.86 56.37 15.10
CA TYR A 583 17.50 57.65 14.83
C TYR A 583 18.35 57.57 13.57
N ARG A 584 18.09 58.45 12.59
CA ARG A 584 18.85 58.51 11.35
C ARG A 584 20.06 59.44 11.50
N PHE A 585 21.26 58.89 11.35
CA PHE A 585 22.51 59.62 11.23
C PHE A 585 22.91 59.73 9.76
N THR A 586 22.87 60.94 9.20
CA THR A 586 23.42 61.23 7.87
C THR A 586 24.89 61.60 8.01
N PHE A 587 25.80 60.67 7.67
CA PHE A 587 27.24 60.83 7.89
C PHE A 587 28.01 61.28 6.64
N ALA A 588 27.36 61.21 5.47
CA ALA A 588 27.81 61.84 4.23
C ALA A 588 26.57 62.38 3.48
N GLU A 589 26.78 63.26 2.50
CA GLU A 589 25.69 63.95 1.79
C GLU A 589 24.61 62.98 1.25
N GLN A 590 24.99 61.78 0.83
CA GLN A 590 24.08 60.75 0.34
C GLN A 590 24.09 59.46 1.16
N ALA A 591 24.74 59.39 2.33
CA ALA A 591 24.85 58.15 3.09
C ALA A 591 24.31 58.29 4.52
N PHE A 592 23.54 57.28 4.95
CA PHE A 592 22.93 57.26 6.28
C PHE A 592 23.11 55.91 6.99
N VAL A 593 23.10 55.96 8.31
CA VAL A 593 22.91 54.81 9.19
C VAL A 593 21.77 55.10 10.15
N GLU A 594 20.92 54.11 10.39
CA GLU A 594 19.68 54.25 11.13
C GLU A 594 19.50 53.06 12.07
N PRO A 595 20.09 53.11 13.28
CA PRO A 595 19.78 52.18 14.35
C PRO A 595 18.31 52.31 14.78
N ASN A 596 17.71 51.19 15.13
CA ASN A 596 16.33 51.10 15.62
C ASN A 596 16.19 50.04 16.71
N LEU A 597 15.22 50.28 17.58
CA LEU A 597 14.71 49.35 18.57
C LEU A 597 13.22 49.15 18.29
N GLY A 598 12.82 47.89 18.11
CA GLY A 598 11.44 47.46 17.92
C GLY A 598 10.95 46.65 19.11
N LEU A 599 9.66 46.80 19.42
CA LEU A 599 8.95 45.91 20.33
C LEU A 599 7.63 45.50 19.67
N GLN A 600 7.33 44.21 19.68
CA GLN A 600 6.13 43.63 19.13
C GLN A 600 5.51 42.64 20.12
N TYR A 601 4.20 42.69 20.24
CA TYR A 601 3.39 41.68 20.90
C TYR A 601 2.40 41.10 19.89
N ALA A 602 2.35 39.77 19.79
CA ALA A 602 1.36 39.06 18.97
C ALA A 602 0.60 38.08 19.86
N TYR A 603 -0.71 38.01 19.66
CA TYR A 603 -1.62 37.16 20.38
C TYR A 603 -2.56 36.46 19.41
N VAL A 604 -2.66 35.15 19.47
CA VAL A 604 -3.58 34.35 18.64
C VAL A 604 -4.47 33.55 19.57
N MET A 605 -5.78 33.76 19.45
CA MET A 605 -6.78 33.04 20.22
C MET A 605 -6.86 31.60 19.71
N GLY A 606 -6.69 30.64 20.61
CA GLY A 606 -6.81 29.22 20.30
C GLY A 606 -8.23 28.86 19.86
N ASP A 607 -8.35 27.77 19.10
CA ASP A 607 -9.63 27.19 18.71
C ASP A 607 -9.71 25.70 19.08
N ASP A 608 -10.91 25.25 19.43
CA ASP A 608 -11.21 23.86 19.75
C ASP A 608 -11.88 23.21 18.53
N TYR A 609 -11.16 22.34 17.82
CA TYR A 609 -11.68 21.69 16.63
C TYR A 609 -11.67 20.17 16.73
N LYS A 610 -12.42 19.54 15.82
CA LYS A 610 -12.52 18.08 15.73
C LYS A 610 -12.25 17.63 14.30
N ALA A 611 -11.22 16.82 14.13
CA ALA A 611 -10.86 16.24 12.85
C ALA A 611 -11.88 15.17 12.38
N SER A 612 -11.88 14.87 11.09
CA SER A 612 -12.79 13.91 10.44
C SER A 612 -12.73 12.49 11.05
N ASN A 613 -11.55 12.02 11.49
CA ASN A 613 -11.38 10.76 12.22
C ASN A 613 -11.82 10.79 13.70
N GLY A 614 -12.28 11.94 14.20
CA GLY A 614 -12.81 12.10 15.54
C GLY A 614 -11.82 12.53 16.63
N VAL A 615 -10.55 12.76 16.29
CA VAL A 615 -9.59 13.42 17.20
C VAL A 615 -10.08 14.85 17.49
N LYS A 616 -10.08 15.23 18.77
CA LYS A 616 -10.35 16.59 19.21
C LYS A 616 -9.04 17.26 19.56
N VAL A 617 -8.76 18.39 18.94
CA VAL A 617 -7.60 19.21 19.25
C VAL A 617 -8.10 20.45 19.97
N LYS A 618 -7.56 20.66 21.16
CA LYS A 618 -7.70 21.90 21.91
C LYS A 618 -6.44 22.71 21.72
N GLN A 619 -6.56 23.85 21.05
CA GLN A 619 -5.45 24.79 20.95
C GLN A 619 -5.61 25.79 22.09
N ASP A 620 -4.55 25.97 22.87
CA ASP A 620 -4.51 27.06 23.83
C ASP A 620 -4.10 28.36 23.10
N ASP A 621 -4.26 29.49 23.77
CA ASP A 621 -3.88 30.78 23.22
C ASP A 621 -2.36 30.87 23.04
N PHE A 622 -1.91 31.55 21.98
CA PHE A 622 -0.50 31.80 21.71
C PHE A 622 -0.14 33.26 21.97
N ASP A 623 0.96 33.47 22.70
CA ASP A 623 1.54 34.78 23.02
C ASP A 623 2.99 34.86 22.52
N ALA A 624 3.35 35.94 21.83
CA ALA A 624 4.73 36.24 21.46
C ALA A 624 5.08 37.67 21.85
N LEU A 625 6.23 37.88 22.49
CA LEU A 625 6.76 39.20 22.84
C LEU A 625 8.18 39.33 22.31
N ILE A 626 8.35 40.15 21.29
CA ILE A 626 9.57 40.19 20.50
C ILE A 626 10.23 41.55 20.65
N ALA A 627 11.47 41.54 21.12
CA ALA A 627 12.34 42.71 21.07
C ALA A 627 13.30 42.57 19.89
N SER A 628 13.41 43.63 19.10
CA SER A 628 14.30 43.69 17.94
C SER A 628 15.29 44.84 18.08
N LEU A 629 16.58 44.54 18.00
CA LEU A 629 17.63 45.54 17.90
C LEU A 629 18.24 45.47 16.51
N GLY A 630 18.04 46.53 15.73
CA GLY A 630 18.44 46.55 14.32
C GLY A 630 19.17 47.82 13.90
N ALA A 631 19.76 47.76 12.73
CA ALA A 631 20.29 48.93 12.05
C ALA A 631 20.11 48.79 10.53
N ARG A 632 19.86 49.92 9.89
CA ARG A 632 19.82 50.07 8.44
C ARG A 632 20.93 51.00 7.98
N ILE A 633 21.64 50.62 6.93
CA ILE A 633 22.66 51.45 6.28
C ILE A 633 22.29 51.61 4.81
N GLY A 634 22.34 52.82 4.29
CA GLY A 634 21.90 53.07 2.91
C GLY A 634 22.47 54.32 2.27
N PHE A 635 22.21 54.40 0.97
CA PHE A 635 22.59 55.51 0.11
C PHE A 635 21.34 56.12 -0.54
N ASN A 636 21.22 57.44 -0.47
CA ASN A 636 20.20 58.22 -1.17
C ASN A 636 20.68 58.54 -2.59
N PHE A 637 19.84 58.34 -3.59
CA PHE A 637 20.14 58.76 -4.95
C PHE A 637 20.02 60.29 -5.08
N PRO A 638 20.82 60.93 -5.95
CA PRO A 638 20.71 62.37 -6.22
C PRO A 638 19.31 62.79 -6.66
N ASN A 639 19.00 64.07 -6.53
CA ASN A 639 17.70 64.66 -6.94
C ASN A 639 16.48 63.98 -6.30
N ASN A 640 16.63 63.42 -5.10
CA ASN A 640 15.57 62.69 -4.40
C ASN A 640 14.99 61.52 -5.22
N ALA A 641 15.78 60.89 -6.10
CA ALA A 641 15.30 59.82 -6.97
C ALA A 641 14.99 58.51 -6.22
N GLY A 642 15.42 58.38 -4.96
CA GLY A 642 15.18 57.20 -4.15
C GLY A 642 16.33 56.87 -3.21
N LYS A 643 16.40 55.61 -2.76
CA LYS A 643 17.49 55.07 -1.94
C LYS A 643 17.66 53.56 -2.11
N LEU A 644 18.86 53.08 -1.80
CA LEU A 644 19.21 51.67 -1.63
C LEU A 644 19.73 51.45 -0.21
N PHE A 645 19.35 50.35 0.45
CA PHE A 645 19.81 50.04 1.80
C PHE A 645 20.00 48.55 2.05
N ALA A 646 20.82 48.25 3.05
CA ALA A 646 20.90 46.96 3.70
C ALA A 646 20.49 47.10 5.17
N ARG A 647 19.94 46.04 5.75
CA ARG A 647 19.58 46.00 7.17
C ARG A 647 19.96 44.68 7.80
N ALA A 648 20.14 44.74 9.12
CA ALA A 648 20.26 43.57 9.97
C ALA A 648 19.61 43.86 11.33
N SER A 649 18.98 42.86 11.94
CA SER A 649 18.48 42.91 13.31
C SER A 649 18.73 41.59 14.03
N VAL A 650 18.93 41.70 15.33
CA VAL A 650 18.81 40.57 16.27
C VAL A 650 17.45 40.68 16.93
N ASN A 651 16.70 39.60 16.90
CA ASN A 651 15.36 39.54 17.47
C ASN A 651 15.35 38.47 18.57
N HIS A 652 14.56 38.70 19.62
CA HIS A 652 14.38 37.75 20.70
C HIS A 652 12.92 37.69 21.11
N ASP A 653 12.34 36.49 21.11
CA ASP A 653 10.98 36.22 21.61
C ASP A 653 11.06 35.67 23.05
N PHE A 654 10.39 36.36 23.97
CA PHE A 654 10.36 36.05 25.38
C PHE A 654 9.21 35.11 25.79
N LEU A 655 8.19 34.94 24.95
CA LEU A 655 6.93 34.26 25.32
C LEU A 655 6.53 33.10 24.40
N GLY A 656 7.15 32.97 23.22
CA GLY A 656 6.71 32.11 22.12
C GLY A 656 6.60 30.61 22.41
N GLU A 657 5.67 30.21 23.27
CA GLU A 657 5.29 28.83 23.57
C GLU A 657 3.87 28.59 23.03
N ILE A 658 3.66 27.42 22.43
CA ILE A 658 2.34 26.97 21.98
C ILE A 658 1.97 25.80 22.85
N ASP A 659 0.80 25.87 23.48
CA ASP A 659 0.23 24.77 24.24
C ASP A 659 -1.03 24.22 23.58
N GLY A 660 -1.36 22.97 23.90
CA GLY A 660 -2.57 22.34 23.43
C GLY A 660 -2.58 20.85 23.69
N THR A 661 -3.72 20.23 23.40
CA THR A 661 -3.92 18.78 23.61
C THR A 661 -4.73 18.18 22.48
N ALA A 662 -4.19 17.14 21.85
CA ALA A 662 -4.93 16.26 20.96
C ALA A 662 -5.47 15.08 21.75
N SER A 663 -6.75 14.74 21.60
CA SER A 663 -7.38 13.67 22.37
C SER A 663 -8.43 12.89 21.58
N LYS A 664 -8.52 11.59 21.87
CA LYS A 664 -9.55 10.70 21.33
C LYS A 664 -9.81 9.56 22.33
N ALA A 665 -11.08 9.29 22.59
CA ALA A 665 -11.49 8.35 23.65
C ALA A 665 -10.82 8.71 24.99
N ASN A 666 -10.02 7.80 25.55
CA ASN A 666 -9.27 7.97 26.80
C ASN A 666 -7.79 8.33 26.58
N LEU A 667 -7.38 8.61 25.34
CA LEU A 667 -6.01 8.98 24.98
C LEU A 667 -5.89 10.49 24.81
N ALA A 668 -4.72 11.02 25.20
CA ALA A 668 -4.36 12.41 25.00
C ALA A 668 -2.85 12.53 24.78
N GLU A 669 -2.46 13.43 23.88
CA GLU A 669 -1.07 13.80 23.61
C GLU A 669 -0.94 15.32 23.60
N SER A 670 0.20 15.81 24.08
CA SER A 670 0.50 17.24 24.09
C SER A 670 0.80 17.74 22.68
N MET A 671 0.28 18.94 22.37
CA MET A 671 0.60 19.67 21.15
C MET A 671 1.63 20.77 21.39
N TYR A 672 2.38 20.68 22.50
CA TYR A 672 3.35 21.70 22.92
C TYR A 672 4.46 21.92 21.89
N MET A 673 4.84 23.18 21.70
CA MET A 673 6.03 23.61 20.96
C MET A 673 6.64 24.85 21.61
N ASP A 674 7.96 24.98 21.55
CA ASP A 674 8.70 26.18 21.92
C ASP A 674 9.23 26.84 20.65
N LEU A 675 8.70 28.02 20.32
CA LEU A 675 9.12 28.88 19.22
C LEU A 675 9.91 30.11 19.69
N GLY A 676 10.18 30.19 20.99
CA GLY A 676 10.89 31.30 21.62
C GLY A 676 12.36 31.37 21.21
N GLY A 677 13.08 32.35 21.77
CA GLY A 677 14.53 32.45 21.60
C GLY A 677 14.98 33.49 20.59
N THR A 678 16.22 33.36 20.11
CA THR A 678 16.94 34.44 19.40
C THR A 678 17.19 34.08 17.94
N TRP A 679 16.85 34.98 17.02
CA TRP A 679 17.19 34.83 15.60
C TRP A 679 17.71 36.14 15.00
N VAL A 680 18.38 36.02 13.86
CA VAL A 680 18.90 37.16 13.10
C VAL A 680 18.09 37.33 11.83
N THR A 681 17.69 38.56 11.54
CA THR A 681 17.08 38.94 10.26
C THR A 681 18.05 39.84 9.51
N TYR A 682 18.21 39.62 8.21
CA TYR A 682 19.02 40.50 7.36
C TYR A 682 18.46 40.55 5.95
N GLY A 683 18.70 41.66 5.26
CA GLY A 683 18.15 41.85 3.93
C GLY A 683 18.59 43.14 3.27
N VAL A 684 18.11 43.31 2.04
CA VAL A 684 18.38 44.48 1.19
C VAL A 684 17.08 45.01 0.63
N GLY A 685 17.01 46.32 0.45
CA GLY A 685 15.82 46.98 -0.07
C GLY A 685 16.11 48.27 -0.80
N THR A 686 15.13 48.70 -1.59
CA THR A 686 15.20 49.90 -2.42
C THR A 686 13.87 50.64 -2.40
N GLN A 687 13.94 51.95 -2.62
CA GLN A 687 12.77 52.81 -2.84
C GLN A 687 13.11 53.77 -3.97
N PHE A 688 12.21 53.98 -4.91
CA PHE A 688 12.36 54.94 -6.00
C PHE A 688 11.17 55.89 -6.07
N ASN A 689 11.44 57.18 -6.28
CA ASN A 689 10.43 58.18 -6.58
C ASN A 689 10.33 58.30 -8.10
N ILE A 690 9.28 57.72 -8.68
CA ILE A 690 9.05 57.69 -10.13
C ILE A 690 8.57 59.06 -10.63
N THR A 691 7.72 59.71 -9.84
CA THR A 691 7.28 61.09 -10.02
C THR A 691 7.20 61.78 -8.66
N ASP A 692 6.88 63.07 -8.64
CA ASP A 692 6.63 63.81 -7.39
C ASP A 692 5.49 63.20 -6.55
N ASN A 693 4.58 62.47 -7.21
CA ASN A 693 3.39 61.89 -6.59
C ASN A 693 3.44 60.36 -6.47
N LEU A 694 4.39 59.66 -7.09
CA LEU A 694 4.44 58.20 -7.15
C LEU A 694 5.79 57.66 -6.68
N SER A 695 5.76 56.84 -5.63
CA SER A 695 6.91 56.08 -5.13
C SER A 695 6.67 54.58 -5.24
N VAL A 696 7.74 53.82 -5.48
CA VAL A 696 7.75 52.34 -5.45
C VAL A 696 8.85 51.85 -4.52
N TRP A 697 8.67 50.68 -3.92
CA TRP A 697 9.70 50.04 -3.09
C TRP A 697 9.71 48.53 -3.28
N GLY A 698 10.81 47.92 -2.85
CA GLY A 698 10.88 46.48 -2.67
C GLY A 698 12.06 46.05 -1.81
N ASN A 699 11.92 44.92 -1.15
CA ASN A 699 12.96 44.31 -0.33
C ASN A 699 12.89 42.78 -0.35
N VAL A 700 14.03 42.18 -0.05
CA VAL A 700 14.17 40.76 0.23
C VAL A 700 14.94 40.59 1.54
N ASP A 701 14.39 39.80 2.45
CA ASP A 701 15.00 39.46 3.73
C ASP A 701 15.09 37.94 3.92
N ARG A 702 15.89 37.55 4.90
CA ARG A 702 16.02 36.20 5.38
C ARG A 702 16.16 36.20 6.90
N THR A 703 15.61 35.17 7.54
CA THR A 703 15.82 34.90 8.96
C THR A 703 16.67 33.64 9.15
N THR A 704 17.45 33.59 10.23
CA THR A 704 18.24 32.39 10.58
C THR A 704 18.47 32.30 12.09
N GLY A 705 18.60 31.06 12.59
CA GLY A 705 18.91 30.77 13.98
C GLY A 705 17.71 30.57 14.91
N GLY A 706 16.48 30.80 14.44
CA GLY A 706 15.25 30.43 15.16
C GLY A 706 14.72 29.05 14.75
N GLU A 707 13.79 28.51 15.54
CA GLU A 707 13.16 27.19 15.34
C GLU A 707 12.39 27.08 14.02
N VAL A 708 11.74 28.18 13.60
CA VAL A 708 11.19 28.32 12.26
C VAL A 708 12.16 29.14 11.42
N SER A 709 12.65 28.55 10.33
CA SER A 709 13.49 29.26 9.37
C SER A 709 12.63 29.89 8.28
N THR A 710 12.81 31.19 8.03
CA THR A 710 12.20 31.88 6.88
C THR A 710 13.22 31.99 5.76
N ASN A 711 13.10 31.15 4.74
CA ASN A 711 14.11 31.02 3.68
C ASN A 711 14.24 32.29 2.83
N TYR A 712 13.10 32.92 2.56
CA TYR A 712 13.02 34.25 1.98
C TYR A 712 11.75 34.95 2.43
N MET A 713 11.85 36.28 2.50
CA MET A 713 10.75 37.21 2.75
C MET A 713 10.82 38.28 1.68
N MET A 714 9.80 38.39 0.83
CA MET A 714 9.76 39.37 -0.25
C MET A 714 8.64 40.37 -0.02
N ASN A 715 8.89 41.63 -0.35
CA ASN A 715 7.89 42.68 -0.32
C ASN A 715 8.13 43.63 -1.50
N ALA A 716 7.05 44.05 -2.16
CA ALA A 716 7.07 45.11 -3.16
C ALA A 716 5.79 45.93 -3.08
N GLY A 717 5.88 47.24 -3.29
CA GLY A 717 4.71 48.10 -3.23
C GLY A 717 4.87 49.45 -3.92
N LEU A 718 3.77 50.18 -3.95
CA LEU A 718 3.67 51.51 -4.51
C LEU A 718 2.81 52.41 -3.63
N ARG A 719 3.10 53.72 -3.66
CA ARG A 719 2.35 54.77 -2.96
C ARG A 719 2.13 55.95 -3.89
N TYR A 720 0.90 56.41 -3.94
CA TYR A 720 0.49 57.62 -4.63
C TYR A 720 0.04 58.67 -3.61
N VAL A 721 0.58 59.89 -3.71
CA VAL A 721 0.26 61.02 -2.82
C VAL A 721 -0.45 62.14 -3.59
N PHE A 722 -1.44 62.77 -2.97
CA PHE A 722 -2.30 63.77 -3.62
C PHE A 722 -2.81 64.87 -2.68
#